data_AF-A0A7C3T813-F1
#
_entry.id   AF-A0A7C3T813-F1
#
_cell.length_a   1.000
_cell.length_b   1.000
_cell.length_c   1.000
_cell.angle_alpha   90.00
_cell.angle_beta   90.00
_cell.angle_gamma   90.00
#
_symmetry.space_group_name_H-M   'P 1'
#
loop_
_entity.id
_entity.type
_entity.pdbx_description
1 polymer ?
#
loop_
_entity_poly.entity_id
_entity_poly.type
_entity_poly.pdbx_seq_one_letter_code
_entity_poly.pdbx_strand_id
1 'polypeptide(L)'
;MAFNPKTSCSSSYHRCPSLSLRRSWLAFKYYILTLIYPKVNTILACGWIVDLQEKACLETGSMLTSYWPLQPVQSVEIVDRYIRRETTMARCRLTRSTCVVLIVLGGLLSGATAGGSPAEELTKVMPDNLLFYVATSGSDALKADFDKTTLGRLFNDPNLQAFCKAVFAQLSSKIQQEAKTDQQASKVLDMALQHGRLFLSRPVALGFFDSNTTQGWPVSAFMIVNAANHRQDLQAAMSKIEGMFGEDRFDDCKIGQTRMRGPRSDIGIPFYWGWVQDYLIIAINDSQGAALRYLTRPRTALPEYIKKVPGHGDALVLYLDYARVINKVHEFLIEQAGREDEDIVSKEDAGIFKAVISELGLGNIGFFLFRAGFLGPDMTMDMYLHAPLPRRGIVGAFGPVEPEAFRLVGPRAMQASTLNCNIEAIYDTILNAIKAVPPRQLYEEVQKEVSSIESELNIKIRDGLIKSLAGPMVSYVIPAGTVADAPNGGFVVLLKLSDAGLFEKCMTSIGEFASSNSDGMLQISSQTHGTGCTLHIWACPPLALMQLVPTWAVANGYAVIGSNTPLCKMGIEKVLGTNQKSLIDTEGYRKVAARLPRQTIMSLSYTDCQTQFRQMIREAQQFWPMVVMFANQAGLKLPVVFPSLDRYIADMQPALAYSYADTSGFYSHYQGNAVEQTVLAGGAVAITSGVMLPSLTRAQSQVQQKVAMTKLRQLIITCIVYADEHDGKFPEQLEQLKDLFRDQDVFDSPRRPRDFPGPSYVYVQGHCLRPGYLPATKLVVIYENPAYCSDGVNVAFLDGHVEFLRPQEFLKVLAETYRLLGRQMPEVSFKR
;
A
#
# COMPACT_ATOMS: atom_id res chain seq x y z
N MET A 1 -70.65 12.38 -45.22
CA MET A 1 -72.03 12.43 -44.68
C MET A 1 -72.23 11.23 -43.77
N ALA A 2 -72.69 11.50 -42.55
CA ALA A 2 -73.37 10.62 -41.58
C ALA A 2 -72.63 9.43 -40.92
N PHE A 3 -72.38 9.64 -39.62
CA PHE A 3 -72.57 8.76 -38.45
C PHE A 3 -71.57 7.63 -38.07
N ASN A 4 -70.91 7.89 -36.93
CA ASN A 4 -70.35 6.98 -35.90
C ASN A 4 -71.53 6.32 -35.09
N PRO A 5 -71.38 5.36 -34.13
CA PRO A 5 -70.14 4.83 -33.52
C PRO A 5 -70.10 3.33 -33.12
N LYS A 6 -68.88 2.77 -32.97
CA LYS A 6 -68.29 2.29 -31.68
C LYS A 6 -67.13 1.27 -31.85
N THR A 7 -66.01 1.64 -31.21
CA THR A 7 -65.01 0.83 -30.46
C THR A 7 -64.25 -0.32 -31.14
N SER A 8 -62.94 -0.13 -31.37
CA SER A 8 -61.87 -0.62 -30.46
C SER A 8 -60.48 -0.23 -30.98
N CYS A 9 -59.59 0.16 -30.05
CA CYS A 9 -58.21 0.56 -30.29
C CYS A 9 -57.29 -0.63 -30.58
N SER A 10 -56.42 -0.47 -31.59
CA SER A 10 -55.05 -1.01 -31.53
C SER A 10 -54.12 -0.06 -32.30
N SER A 11 -53.04 0.39 -31.67
CA SER A 11 -51.94 1.04 -32.38
C SER A 11 -50.61 0.63 -31.76
N SER A 12 -49.93 -0.24 -32.50
CA SER A 12 -48.51 -0.54 -32.48
C SER A 12 -47.64 0.71 -32.67
N TYR A 13 -46.52 0.80 -31.95
CA TYR A 13 -45.44 1.76 -32.24
C TYR A 13 -44.09 1.06 -32.42
N HIS A 14 -43.44 1.44 -33.52
CA HIS A 14 -42.09 1.05 -33.95
C HIS A 14 -41.00 1.48 -32.95
N ARG A 15 -40.00 0.61 -32.72
CA ARG A 15 -38.77 0.92 -31.98
C ARG A 15 -37.67 1.46 -32.92
N CYS A 16 -36.98 2.50 -32.48
CA CYS A 16 -35.77 3.07 -33.08
C CYS A 16 -34.51 2.51 -32.38
N PRO A 17 -33.43 2.06 -33.06
CA PRO A 17 -32.34 1.29 -32.43
C PRO A 17 -31.12 2.08 -31.94
N SER A 18 -31.13 3.42 -31.94
CA SER A 18 -29.91 4.22 -31.69
C SER A 18 -29.46 4.37 -30.23
N LEU A 19 -30.27 3.96 -29.24
CA LEU A 19 -29.96 4.13 -27.81
C LEU A 19 -29.28 2.92 -27.14
N SER A 20 -29.38 1.71 -27.70
CA SER A 20 -28.77 0.51 -27.09
C SER A 20 -27.25 0.43 -27.31
N LEU A 21 -26.73 1.02 -28.40
CA LEU A 21 -25.30 1.07 -28.69
C LEU A 21 -24.54 2.04 -27.76
N ARG A 22 -25.12 3.17 -27.36
CA ARG A 22 -24.48 4.09 -26.39
C ARG A 22 -24.45 3.52 -24.97
N ARG A 23 -25.49 2.77 -24.56
CA ARG A 23 -25.55 2.13 -23.23
C ARG A 23 -24.59 0.93 -23.12
N SER A 24 -24.44 0.16 -24.19
CA SER A 24 -23.46 -0.94 -24.24
C SER A 24 -22.02 -0.41 -24.24
N TRP A 25 -21.76 0.76 -24.81
CA TRP A 25 -20.42 1.38 -24.85
C TRP A 25 -19.97 1.99 -23.51
N LEU A 26 -20.90 2.55 -22.72
CA LEU A 26 -20.62 3.08 -21.37
C LEU A 26 -20.46 1.97 -20.32
N ALA A 27 -21.26 0.90 -20.40
CA ALA A 27 -21.09 -0.29 -19.56
C ALA A 27 -19.79 -1.04 -19.89
N PHE A 28 -19.40 -1.11 -21.18
CA PHE A 28 -18.12 -1.66 -21.62
C PHE A 28 -16.91 -0.82 -21.17
N LYS A 29 -17.04 0.52 -21.16
CA LYS A 29 -16.02 1.42 -20.59
C LYS A 29 -15.83 1.22 -19.09
N TYR A 30 -16.91 1.11 -18.32
CA TYR A 30 -16.84 0.89 -16.88
C TYR A 30 -16.28 -0.49 -16.54
N TYR A 31 -16.67 -1.54 -17.29
CA TYR A 31 -16.20 -2.91 -17.08
C TYR A 31 -14.72 -3.10 -17.43
N ILE A 32 -14.20 -2.43 -18.49
CA ILE A 32 -12.77 -2.44 -18.82
C ILE A 32 -11.94 -1.68 -17.76
N LEU A 33 -12.46 -0.59 -17.20
CA LEU A 33 -11.77 0.18 -16.16
C LEU A 33 -11.64 -0.60 -14.85
N THR A 34 -12.60 -1.45 -14.47
CA THR A 34 -12.46 -2.34 -13.30
C THR A 34 -11.56 -3.55 -13.55
N LEU A 35 -11.46 -4.04 -14.78
CA LEU A 35 -10.67 -5.23 -15.14
C LEU A 35 -9.15 -5.00 -15.22
N ILE A 36 -8.70 -3.75 -15.43
CA ILE A 36 -7.26 -3.40 -15.53
C ILE A 36 -6.63 -3.16 -14.14
N TYR A 37 -7.45 -2.92 -13.11
CA TYR A 37 -7.01 -2.44 -11.80
C TYR A 37 -6.27 -3.43 -10.86
N PRO A 38 -6.37 -4.78 -10.94
CA PRO A 38 -5.69 -5.63 -9.96
C PRO A 38 -4.19 -5.85 -10.22
N LYS A 39 -3.73 -5.75 -11.48
CA LYS A 39 -2.32 -6.04 -11.85
C LYS A 39 -1.38 -4.82 -11.86
N VAL A 40 -1.93 -3.61 -11.76
CA VAL A 40 -1.14 -2.35 -11.79
C VAL A 40 -0.87 -1.81 -10.38
N ASN A 41 -1.58 -2.30 -9.35
CA ASN A 41 -1.54 -1.74 -8.00
C ASN A 41 -0.31 -2.12 -7.15
N THR A 42 0.56 -3.01 -7.64
CA THR A 42 1.86 -3.27 -6.99
C THR A 42 2.97 -2.33 -7.50
N ILE A 43 2.73 -1.58 -8.59
CA ILE A 43 3.71 -0.66 -9.19
C ILE A 43 3.28 0.83 -9.10
N LEU A 44 2.00 1.16 -8.86
CA LEU A 44 1.51 2.56 -8.89
C LEU A 44 0.63 3.02 -7.71
N ALA A 45 0.61 2.31 -6.58
CA ALA A 45 -0.12 2.74 -5.38
C ALA A 45 0.61 3.85 -4.58
N CYS A 46 1.03 4.93 -5.24
CA CYS A 46 1.57 6.15 -4.59
C CYS A 46 1.27 7.48 -5.31
N GLY A 47 0.24 7.64 -6.17
CA GLY A 47 -0.01 9.02 -6.64
C GLY A 47 -1.23 9.46 -7.45
N TRP A 48 -2.04 8.61 -8.10
CA TRP A 48 -2.91 9.13 -9.19
C TRP A 48 -4.38 8.69 -9.10
N ILE A 49 -5.20 9.33 -8.25
CA ILE A 49 -6.69 9.22 -8.32
C ILE A 49 -7.44 10.57 -8.12
N VAL A 50 -6.78 11.72 -7.88
CA VAL A 50 -7.52 12.98 -7.58
C VAL A 50 -7.71 13.91 -8.80
N ASP A 51 -6.86 13.87 -9.82
CA ASP A 51 -6.83 14.93 -10.85
C ASP A 51 -7.92 14.88 -11.95
N LEU A 52 -8.61 13.75 -12.15
CA LEU A 52 -9.50 13.59 -13.31
C LEU A 52 -10.95 14.03 -13.09
N GLN A 53 -11.37 14.32 -11.85
CA GLN A 53 -12.70 14.88 -11.56
C GLN A 53 -12.69 16.42 -11.44
N GLU A 54 -11.54 17.03 -11.13
CA GLU A 54 -11.45 18.46 -10.82
C GLU A 54 -11.58 19.36 -12.07
N LYS A 55 -11.22 18.85 -13.25
CA LYS A 55 -11.31 19.59 -14.52
C LYS A 55 -12.70 19.73 -15.13
N ALA A 56 -13.67 18.91 -14.72
CA ALA A 56 -15.05 19.03 -15.22
C ALA A 56 -15.82 20.19 -14.54
N CYS A 57 -15.35 20.68 -13.39
CA CYS A 57 -16.03 21.75 -12.64
C CYS A 57 -15.56 23.17 -13.01
N LEU A 58 -14.38 23.34 -13.61
CA LEU A 58 -13.83 24.66 -13.91
C LEU A 58 -14.45 25.32 -15.17
N GLU A 59 -15.03 24.55 -16.10
CA GLU A 59 -15.59 25.10 -17.35
C GLU A 59 -17.03 25.65 -17.22
N THR A 60 -17.66 25.60 -16.04
CA THR A 60 -19.03 26.11 -15.83
C THR A 60 -19.11 27.37 -14.96
N GLY A 61 -17.99 27.88 -14.44
CA GLY A 61 -17.96 28.96 -13.45
C GLY A 61 -17.98 30.40 -13.98
N SER A 62 -17.86 30.65 -15.29
CA SER A 62 -17.63 32.02 -15.81
C SER A 62 -18.89 32.81 -16.19
N MET A 63 -20.08 32.49 -15.67
CA MET A 63 -21.32 33.16 -16.10
C MET A 63 -22.17 33.85 -15.03
N LEU A 64 -21.77 33.87 -13.75
CA LEU A 64 -22.63 34.46 -12.70
C LEU A 64 -21.84 35.27 -11.66
N THR A 65 -21.41 36.47 -12.04
CA THR A 65 -21.03 37.53 -11.09
C THR A 65 -21.82 38.80 -11.40
N SER A 66 -23.08 38.82 -10.97
CA SER A 66 -23.85 40.05 -10.75
C SER A 66 -25.06 39.71 -9.89
N TYR A 67 -25.02 40.07 -8.61
CA TYR A 67 -26.11 40.67 -7.80
C TYR A 67 -25.87 40.45 -6.29
N TRP A 68 -25.81 41.58 -5.60
CA TRP A 68 -26.00 41.87 -4.17
C TRP A 68 -24.81 41.95 -3.18
N PRO A 69 -24.70 43.08 -2.43
CA PRO A 69 -23.68 43.34 -1.41
C PRO A 69 -24.17 43.04 0.02
N LEU A 70 -23.27 42.69 0.96
CA LEU A 70 -23.40 42.92 2.42
C LEU A 70 -22.02 42.87 3.12
N GLN A 71 -21.92 43.56 4.26
CA GLN A 71 -20.74 44.18 4.92
C GLN A 71 -19.72 43.27 5.65
N PRO A 72 -18.54 43.81 6.04
CA PRO A 72 -17.32 43.05 6.37
C PRO A 72 -16.88 43.14 7.84
N VAL A 73 -17.17 42.15 8.69
CA VAL A 73 -16.42 41.93 9.95
C VAL A 73 -16.53 40.45 10.33
N GLN A 74 -15.56 39.61 9.93
CA GLN A 74 -15.22 38.25 10.46
C GLN A 74 -14.36 37.43 9.47
N SER A 75 -14.00 37.98 8.31
CA SER A 75 -13.34 37.23 7.23
C SER A 75 -11.83 37.00 7.39
N VAL A 76 -11.13 37.70 8.30
CA VAL A 76 -9.65 37.59 8.37
C VAL A 76 -9.19 36.32 9.09
N GLU A 77 -9.90 35.88 10.14
CA GLU A 77 -9.49 34.72 10.95
C GLU A 77 -9.84 33.37 10.30
N ILE A 78 -10.93 33.35 9.53
CA ILE A 78 -11.36 32.17 8.76
C ILE A 78 -10.49 31.99 7.53
N VAL A 79 -10.11 33.09 6.85
CA VAL A 79 -9.21 33.05 5.69
C VAL A 79 -7.78 32.68 6.11
N ASP A 80 -7.29 33.15 7.27
CA ASP A 80 -5.97 32.75 7.77
C ASP A 80 -5.92 31.28 8.23
N ARG A 81 -7.01 30.75 8.82
CA ARG A 81 -7.14 29.31 9.10
C ARG A 81 -7.29 28.46 7.82
N TYR A 82 -7.95 28.99 6.79
CA TYR A 82 -8.12 28.33 5.50
C TYR A 82 -6.80 28.26 4.71
N ILE A 83 -6.03 29.35 4.69
CA ILE A 83 -4.71 29.43 4.05
C ILE A 83 -3.70 28.52 4.74
N ARG A 84 -3.71 28.41 6.08
CA ARG A 84 -2.85 27.47 6.83
C ARG A 84 -3.20 26.00 6.55
N ARG A 85 -4.48 25.66 6.33
CA ARG A 85 -4.92 24.29 6.01
C ARG A 85 -4.56 23.86 4.59
N GLU A 86 -4.73 24.73 3.60
CA GLU A 86 -4.40 24.42 2.20
C GLU A 86 -2.88 24.35 1.95
N THR A 87 -2.09 25.26 2.53
CA THR A 87 -0.62 25.21 2.40
C THR A 87 -0.02 23.97 3.03
N THR A 88 -0.61 23.43 4.10
CA THR A 88 -0.15 22.20 4.77
C THR A 88 -0.48 20.95 3.94
N MET A 89 -1.63 20.90 3.28
CA MET A 89 -2.02 19.77 2.44
C MET A 89 -1.33 19.74 1.06
N ALA A 90 -1.09 20.91 0.45
CA ALA A 90 -0.33 21.01 -0.81
C ALA A 90 1.15 20.60 -0.62
N ARG A 91 1.77 20.96 0.52
CA ARG A 91 3.14 20.55 0.89
C ARG A 91 3.26 19.05 1.13
N CYS A 92 2.22 18.40 1.66
CA CYS A 92 2.19 16.95 1.86
C CYS A 92 2.11 16.14 0.55
N ARG A 93 1.48 16.69 -0.51
CA ARG A 93 1.40 16.07 -1.84
C ARG A 93 2.73 16.14 -2.61
N LEU A 94 3.46 17.25 -2.48
CA LEU A 94 4.77 17.46 -3.10
C LEU A 94 5.86 16.57 -2.46
N THR A 95 5.81 16.40 -1.13
CA THR A 95 6.80 15.59 -0.38
C THR A 95 6.72 14.10 -0.74
N ARG A 96 5.51 13.55 -0.98
CA ARG A 96 5.30 12.13 -1.31
C ARG A 96 5.75 11.75 -2.73
N SER A 97 5.57 12.66 -3.69
CA SER A 97 6.00 12.43 -5.08
C SER A 97 7.51 12.56 -5.26
N THR A 98 8.16 13.38 -4.42
CA THR A 98 9.60 13.62 -4.48
C THR A 98 10.36 12.34 -4.12
N CYS A 99 10.04 11.63 -3.04
CA CYS A 99 10.78 10.43 -2.59
C CYS A 99 10.89 9.29 -3.61
N VAL A 100 9.90 9.11 -4.50
CA VAL A 100 9.91 8.04 -5.53
C VAL A 100 10.68 8.47 -6.78
N VAL A 101 10.63 9.76 -7.16
CA VAL A 101 11.40 10.32 -8.27
C VAL A 101 12.90 10.40 -7.94
N LEU A 102 13.24 10.53 -6.66
CA LEU A 102 14.61 10.69 -6.20
C LEU A 102 15.52 9.45 -6.45
N ILE A 103 14.94 8.26 -6.69
CA ILE A 103 15.71 7.02 -6.91
C ILE A 103 16.12 6.86 -8.41
N VAL A 104 15.52 7.59 -9.35
CA VAL A 104 15.62 7.29 -10.79
C VAL A 104 16.61 8.18 -11.57
N LEU A 105 17.11 9.30 -11.03
CA LEU A 105 17.70 10.40 -11.85
C LEU A 105 19.24 10.61 -11.77
N GLY A 106 20.01 9.59 -11.43
CA GLY A 106 21.43 9.76 -11.09
C GLY A 106 22.45 9.19 -12.08
N GLY A 107 22.97 10.01 -13.01
CA GLY A 107 24.20 9.65 -13.72
C GLY A 107 24.86 10.83 -14.44
N LEU A 108 26.07 11.24 -14.00
CA LEU A 108 27.28 11.50 -14.81
C LEU A 108 28.51 11.83 -13.92
N LEU A 109 29.62 11.10 -14.15
CA LEU A 109 31.03 11.22 -13.69
C LEU A 109 31.41 11.09 -12.18
N SER A 110 32.14 10.03 -11.82
CA SER A 110 33.54 10.05 -11.29
C SER A 110 33.94 8.70 -10.64
N GLY A 111 35.24 8.49 -10.42
CA GLY A 111 35.88 7.18 -10.20
C GLY A 111 36.02 6.70 -8.75
N ALA A 112 36.21 5.39 -8.59
CA ALA A 112 36.31 4.68 -7.32
C ALA A 112 37.62 4.99 -6.56
N THR A 113 37.51 5.24 -5.26
CA THR A 113 38.63 5.27 -4.30
C THR A 113 38.54 4.07 -3.36
N ALA A 114 39.67 3.60 -2.84
CA ALA A 114 39.78 2.42 -1.97
C ALA A 114 39.27 2.64 -0.52
N GLY A 115 38.29 3.51 -0.32
CA GLY A 115 37.67 3.82 0.98
C GLY A 115 36.27 3.21 1.13
N GLY A 116 35.66 3.32 2.33
CA GLY A 116 34.25 2.99 2.55
C GLY A 116 33.33 3.80 1.63
N SER A 117 32.08 3.35 1.46
CA SER A 117 31.13 4.07 0.61
C SER A 117 30.84 5.47 1.18
N PRO A 118 30.51 6.48 0.36
CA PRO A 118 30.15 7.79 0.91
C PRO A 118 28.96 7.77 1.88
N ALA A 119 27.99 6.86 1.68
CA ALA A 119 26.89 6.61 2.63
C ALA A 119 27.41 6.08 3.98
N GLU A 120 28.36 5.15 3.94
CA GLU A 120 29.02 4.61 5.13
C GLU A 120 29.85 5.68 5.85
N GLU A 121 30.58 6.52 5.12
CA GLU A 121 31.35 7.63 5.68
C GLU A 121 30.44 8.67 6.37
N LEU A 122 29.24 8.93 5.84
CA LEU A 122 28.26 9.78 6.50
C LEU A 122 27.87 9.27 7.90
N THR A 123 27.91 7.97 8.15
CA THR A 123 27.58 7.42 9.48
C THR A 123 28.53 7.93 10.58
N LYS A 124 29.74 8.37 10.23
CA LYS A 124 30.71 8.94 11.18
C LYS A 124 30.31 10.32 11.70
N VAL A 125 29.47 11.06 10.96
CA VAL A 125 29.02 12.41 11.33
C VAL A 125 27.58 12.47 11.85
N MET A 126 26.89 11.32 11.94
CA MET A 126 25.52 11.27 12.47
C MET A 126 25.47 11.65 13.97
N PRO A 127 24.37 12.23 14.47
CA PRO A 127 24.20 12.45 15.91
C PRO A 127 24.27 11.14 16.70
N ASP A 128 24.45 11.25 18.02
CA ASP A 128 24.20 10.12 18.93
C ASP A 128 22.70 9.89 19.06
N ASN A 129 22.30 8.79 19.73
CA ASN A 129 20.90 8.51 20.05
C ASN A 129 19.96 8.49 18.83
N LEU A 130 20.47 8.02 17.69
CA LEU A 130 19.68 7.82 16.48
C LEU A 130 18.50 6.89 16.77
N LEU A 131 17.32 7.31 16.32
CA LEU A 131 16.11 6.50 16.25
C LEU A 131 16.01 5.85 14.87
N PHE A 132 16.27 6.62 13.82
CA PHE A 132 16.21 6.17 12.43
C PHE A 132 17.11 7.05 11.57
N TYR A 133 17.73 6.48 10.55
CA TYR A 133 18.22 7.28 9.41
C TYR A 133 18.23 6.47 8.12
N VAL A 134 18.26 7.21 7.02
CA VAL A 134 18.57 6.74 5.69
C VAL A 134 19.71 7.59 5.13
N ALA A 135 20.74 6.97 4.59
CA ALA A 135 21.89 7.62 3.98
C ALA A 135 22.12 7.07 2.56
N THR A 136 22.44 7.94 1.62
CA THR A 136 22.77 7.58 0.23
C THR A 136 24.18 8.05 -0.09
N SER A 137 24.86 7.36 -1.01
CA SER A 137 26.20 7.75 -1.45
C SER A 137 26.19 8.91 -2.46
N GLY A 138 25.01 9.32 -2.91
CA GLY A 138 24.87 10.25 -4.02
C GLY A 138 25.13 9.60 -5.37
N SER A 139 24.43 10.06 -6.39
CA SER A 139 24.53 9.47 -7.72
C SER A 139 25.86 9.70 -8.44
N ASP A 140 26.61 10.75 -8.09
CA ASP A 140 27.92 10.99 -8.68
C ASP A 140 28.89 9.87 -8.32
N ALA A 141 28.92 9.49 -7.03
CA ALA A 141 29.78 8.44 -6.52
C ALA A 141 29.35 7.05 -7.00
N LEU A 142 28.04 6.83 -7.13
CA LEU A 142 27.49 5.52 -7.50
C LEU A 142 27.56 5.23 -8.99
N LYS A 143 27.73 6.24 -9.83
CA LYS A 143 27.63 6.05 -11.28
C LYS A 143 28.57 4.97 -11.81
N ALA A 144 29.84 5.01 -11.42
CA ALA A 144 30.83 4.09 -11.98
C ALA A 144 30.47 2.63 -11.69
N ASP A 145 29.91 2.34 -10.52
CA ASP A 145 29.48 0.99 -10.15
C ASP A 145 28.11 0.65 -10.72
N PHE A 146 27.17 1.59 -10.72
CA PHE A 146 25.87 1.43 -11.36
C PHE A 146 26.02 1.10 -12.86
N ASP A 147 26.87 1.81 -13.59
CA ASP A 147 27.12 1.60 -15.03
C ASP A 147 27.67 0.20 -15.34
N LYS A 148 28.29 -0.48 -14.36
CA LYS A 148 28.74 -1.89 -14.49
C LYS A 148 27.60 -2.88 -14.34
N THR A 149 26.55 -2.51 -13.62
CA THR A 149 25.39 -3.39 -13.41
C THR A 149 24.62 -3.62 -14.71
N THR A 150 23.95 -4.77 -14.82
CA THR A 150 23.04 -5.00 -15.95
C THR A 150 21.91 -3.96 -16.00
N LEU A 151 21.44 -3.50 -14.84
CA LEU A 151 20.46 -2.44 -14.72
C LEU A 151 20.99 -1.09 -15.23
N GLY A 152 22.19 -0.68 -14.83
CA GLY A 152 22.78 0.57 -15.31
C GLY A 152 23.10 0.53 -16.79
N ARG A 153 23.58 -0.60 -17.32
CA ARG A 153 23.74 -0.78 -18.78
C ARG A 153 22.42 -0.68 -19.53
N LEU A 154 21.33 -1.17 -18.94
CA LEU A 154 19.98 -1.02 -19.46
C LEU A 154 19.51 0.44 -19.45
N PHE A 155 19.64 1.15 -18.33
CA PHE A 155 19.27 2.57 -18.21
C PHE A 155 20.13 3.51 -19.08
N ASN A 156 21.36 3.10 -19.38
CA ASN A 156 22.25 3.79 -20.29
C ASN A 156 22.03 3.42 -21.77
N ASP A 157 21.06 2.54 -22.08
CA ASP A 157 20.69 2.24 -23.47
C ASP A 157 20.17 3.51 -24.17
N PRO A 158 20.74 3.92 -25.31
CA PRO A 158 20.31 5.13 -26.01
C PRO A 158 18.82 5.11 -26.42
N ASN A 159 18.29 3.96 -26.80
CA ASN A 159 16.88 3.82 -27.21
C ASN A 159 15.96 3.92 -25.99
N LEU A 160 16.32 3.29 -24.87
CA LEU A 160 15.57 3.43 -23.62
C LEU A 160 15.60 4.88 -23.11
N GLN A 161 16.76 5.54 -23.15
CA GLN A 161 16.87 6.95 -22.77
C GLN A 161 16.03 7.85 -23.68
N ALA A 162 16.04 7.63 -24.99
CA ALA A 162 15.21 8.38 -25.93
C ALA A 162 13.72 8.16 -25.64
N PHE A 163 13.32 6.92 -25.36
CA PHE A 163 11.95 6.58 -24.98
C PHE A 163 11.52 7.28 -23.68
N CYS A 164 12.30 7.16 -22.60
CA CYS A 164 11.99 7.79 -21.32
C CYS A 164 11.96 9.32 -21.43
N LYS A 165 12.90 9.93 -22.16
CA LYS A 165 12.90 11.38 -22.43
C LYS A 165 11.65 11.82 -23.19
N ALA A 166 11.20 11.05 -24.19
CA ALA A 166 9.99 11.36 -24.93
C ALA A 166 8.74 11.30 -24.03
N VAL A 167 8.61 10.27 -23.18
CA VAL A 167 7.51 10.16 -22.21
C VAL A 167 7.54 11.33 -21.22
N PHE A 168 8.72 11.61 -20.63
CA PHE A 168 8.88 12.69 -19.65
C PHE A 168 8.59 14.07 -20.26
N ALA A 169 9.00 14.31 -21.51
CA ALA A 169 8.71 15.57 -22.20
C ALA A 169 7.21 15.79 -22.40
N GLN A 170 6.45 14.75 -22.75
CA GLN A 170 5.00 14.84 -22.91
C GLN A 170 4.29 15.11 -21.58
N LEU A 171 4.69 14.39 -20.52
CA LEU A 171 4.13 14.59 -19.18
C LEU A 171 4.45 15.98 -18.63
N SER A 172 5.71 16.41 -18.73
CA SER A 172 6.14 17.74 -18.28
C SER A 172 5.42 18.84 -19.05
N SER A 173 5.28 18.70 -20.37
CA SER A 173 4.53 19.68 -21.18
C SER A 173 3.06 19.75 -20.76
N LYS A 174 2.43 18.63 -20.37
CA LYS A 174 1.05 18.62 -19.91
C LYS A 174 0.91 19.28 -18.54
N ILE A 175 1.79 18.94 -17.60
CA ILE A 175 1.83 19.58 -16.27
C ILE A 175 2.02 21.10 -16.43
N GLN A 176 2.92 21.54 -17.31
CA GLN A 176 3.13 22.96 -17.60
C GLN A 176 1.91 23.63 -18.23
N GLN A 177 1.16 22.94 -19.12
CA GLN A 177 -0.08 23.46 -19.69
C GLN A 177 -1.17 23.62 -18.63
N GLU A 178 -1.26 22.68 -17.69
CA GLU A 178 -2.25 22.68 -16.62
C GLU A 178 -1.90 23.69 -15.52
N ALA A 179 -0.61 23.85 -15.22
CA ALA A 179 -0.08 24.84 -14.31
C ALA A 179 -0.08 26.26 -14.88
N LYS A 180 -0.54 26.52 -16.11
CA LYS A 180 -0.66 27.90 -16.62
C LYS A 180 -1.62 28.77 -15.81
N THR A 181 -2.50 28.15 -15.01
CA THR A 181 -3.32 28.87 -14.02
C THR A 181 -2.52 29.32 -12.79
N ASP A 182 -1.35 28.72 -12.54
CA ASP A 182 -0.45 29.04 -11.43
C ASP A 182 1.03 29.03 -11.89
N GLN A 183 1.48 30.17 -12.42
CA GLN A 183 2.87 30.36 -12.87
C GLN A 183 3.90 30.12 -11.74
N GLN A 184 3.50 30.26 -10.48
CA GLN A 184 4.37 30.02 -9.33
C GLN A 184 4.57 28.52 -9.11
N ALA A 185 3.52 27.70 -9.21
CA ALA A 185 3.62 26.25 -9.08
C ALA A 185 4.58 25.61 -10.10
N SER A 186 4.54 26.02 -11.37
CA SER A 186 5.46 25.49 -12.40
C SER A 186 6.92 25.83 -12.07
N LYS A 187 7.20 27.07 -11.65
CA LYS A 187 8.56 27.49 -11.25
C LYS A 187 9.06 26.73 -10.02
N VAL A 188 8.18 26.48 -9.06
CA VAL A 188 8.50 25.69 -7.85
C VAL A 188 8.85 24.25 -8.24
N LEU A 189 8.10 23.64 -9.16
CA LEU A 189 8.34 22.27 -9.60
C LEU A 189 9.68 22.12 -10.34
N ASP A 190 9.94 22.98 -11.33
CA ASP A 190 11.20 22.94 -12.09
C ASP A 190 12.40 23.14 -11.16
N MET A 191 12.27 24.04 -10.19
CA MET A 191 13.28 24.30 -9.19
C MET A 191 13.48 23.10 -8.24
N ALA A 192 12.39 22.49 -7.77
CA ALA A 192 12.44 21.31 -6.92
C ALA A 192 13.13 20.13 -7.64
N LEU A 193 12.87 19.94 -8.93
CA LEU A 193 13.53 18.91 -9.73
C LEU A 193 15.02 19.22 -9.93
N GLN A 194 15.37 20.45 -10.29
CA GLN A 194 16.76 20.86 -10.51
C GLN A 194 17.59 20.76 -9.23
N HIS A 195 17.10 21.33 -8.12
CA HIS A 195 17.81 21.30 -6.85
C HIS A 195 17.77 19.92 -6.23
N GLY A 196 16.64 19.20 -6.31
CA GLY A 196 16.55 17.81 -5.86
C GLY A 196 17.62 16.92 -6.52
N ARG A 197 17.85 17.08 -7.83
CA ARG A 197 18.94 16.38 -8.52
C ARG A 197 20.31 16.73 -7.95
N LEU A 198 20.56 18.01 -7.65
CA LEU A 198 21.82 18.44 -7.03
C LEU A 198 21.99 17.80 -5.64
N PHE A 199 20.96 17.81 -4.78
CA PHE A 199 21.03 17.16 -3.47
C PHE A 199 21.31 15.65 -3.57
N LEU A 200 20.69 14.96 -4.54
CA LEU A 200 20.89 13.53 -4.76
C LEU A 200 22.17 13.16 -5.49
N SER A 201 22.81 14.11 -6.16
CA SER A 201 24.15 13.89 -6.73
C SER A 201 25.17 13.65 -5.62
N ARG A 202 24.89 14.20 -4.43
CA ARG A 202 25.77 14.19 -3.28
C ARG A 202 25.38 13.13 -2.26
N PRO A 203 26.34 12.66 -1.43
CA PRO A 203 26.01 11.86 -0.27
C PRO A 203 25.07 12.64 0.64
N VAL A 204 23.91 12.05 0.94
CA VAL A 204 22.86 12.66 1.76
C VAL A 204 22.46 11.71 2.86
N ALA A 205 22.15 12.23 4.04
CA ALA A 205 21.54 11.48 5.10
C ALA A 205 20.38 12.24 5.72
N LEU A 206 19.30 11.53 5.99
CA LEU A 206 18.08 12.02 6.61
C LEU A 206 17.77 11.14 7.81
N GLY A 207 17.46 11.72 8.96
CA GLY A 207 17.20 10.90 10.14
C GLY A 207 16.52 11.63 11.28
N PHE A 208 16.23 10.84 12.31
CA PHE A 208 15.64 11.25 13.56
C PHE A 208 16.50 10.77 14.72
N PHE A 209 16.61 11.60 15.76
CA PHE A 209 17.30 11.27 17.00
C PHE A 209 16.55 11.82 18.20
N ASP A 210 16.81 11.23 19.36
CA ASP A 210 16.28 11.70 20.64
C ASP A 210 17.00 12.98 21.08
N SER A 211 16.26 14.09 21.15
CA SER A 211 16.82 15.40 21.43
C SER A 211 16.84 15.80 22.90
N ASN A 212 16.31 14.95 23.81
CA ASN A 212 16.18 15.26 25.24
C ASN A 212 15.57 16.65 25.51
N THR A 213 14.78 17.17 24.58
CA THR A 213 14.17 18.50 24.69
C THR A 213 13.03 18.46 25.69
N THR A 214 13.05 19.38 26.67
CA THR A 214 12.02 19.47 27.72
C THR A 214 10.74 20.16 27.24
N GLN A 215 10.76 20.75 26.04
CA GLN A 215 9.63 21.44 25.43
C GLN A 215 9.43 20.88 24.01
N GLY A 216 8.17 20.63 23.65
CA GLY A 216 7.79 20.12 22.34
C GLY A 216 7.96 18.61 22.19
N TRP A 217 8.00 18.16 20.95
CA TRP A 217 8.14 16.74 20.61
C TRP A 217 9.54 16.24 21.04
N PRO A 218 9.74 15.05 21.66
CA PRO A 218 11.07 14.63 22.14
C PRO A 218 11.98 14.08 21.02
N VAL A 219 11.65 14.37 19.77
CA VAL A 219 12.36 13.87 18.59
C VAL A 219 12.80 15.05 17.75
N SER A 220 14.08 15.04 17.37
CA SER A 220 14.64 15.96 16.39
C SER A 220 14.84 15.27 15.05
N ALA A 221 14.76 16.05 13.97
CA ALA A 221 15.03 15.59 12.62
C ALA A 221 16.25 16.32 12.05
N PHE A 222 16.99 15.67 11.17
CA PHE A 222 18.11 16.28 10.46
C PHE A 222 18.20 15.82 9.01
N MET A 223 18.83 16.66 8.20
CA MET A 223 19.39 16.35 6.90
C MET A 223 20.85 16.79 6.88
N ILE A 224 21.77 15.90 6.52
CA ILE A 224 23.19 16.20 6.32
C ILE A 224 23.54 15.89 4.86
N VAL A 225 24.15 16.85 4.18
CA VAL A 225 24.60 16.72 2.78
C VAL A 225 26.10 16.96 2.73
N ASN A 226 26.85 16.00 2.21
CA ASN A 226 28.28 16.20 1.94
C ASN A 226 28.44 16.91 0.58
N ALA A 227 28.60 18.24 0.62
CA ALA A 227 28.68 19.03 -0.59
C ALA A 227 30.00 18.83 -1.35
N ALA A 228 31.11 18.61 -0.63
CA ALA A 228 32.46 18.65 -1.16
C ALA A 228 32.65 19.85 -2.13
N ASN A 229 33.01 19.59 -3.39
CA ASN A 229 33.20 20.60 -4.43
C ASN A 229 31.92 21.32 -4.91
N HIS A 230 30.72 20.87 -4.51
CA HIS A 230 29.43 21.48 -4.89
C HIS A 230 28.86 22.46 -3.85
N ARG A 231 29.68 22.91 -2.90
CA ARG A 231 29.25 23.84 -1.85
C ARG A 231 28.61 25.12 -2.40
N GLN A 232 29.22 25.72 -3.43
CA GLN A 232 28.70 26.96 -4.02
C GLN A 232 27.35 26.74 -4.72
N ASP A 233 27.19 25.63 -5.44
CA ASP A 233 25.94 25.28 -6.12
C ASP A 233 24.80 25.07 -5.12
N LEU A 234 25.06 24.31 -4.04
CA LEU A 234 24.09 24.06 -2.98
C LEU A 234 23.77 25.33 -2.20
N GLN A 235 24.75 26.21 -1.98
CA GLN A 235 24.53 27.50 -1.34
C GLN A 235 23.63 28.39 -2.21
N ALA A 236 23.88 28.46 -3.52
CA ALA A 236 23.02 29.19 -4.45
C ALA A 236 21.58 28.62 -4.48
N ALA A 237 21.44 27.29 -4.44
CA ALA A 237 20.15 26.64 -4.33
C ALA A 237 19.42 27.01 -3.04
N MET A 238 20.10 26.99 -1.89
CA MET A 238 19.53 27.39 -0.60
C MET A 238 19.13 28.87 -0.57
N SER A 239 19.96 29.77 -1.08
CA SER A 239 19.62 31.20 -1.18
C SER A 239 18.38 31.43 -2.07
N LYS A 240 18.25 30.67 -3.15
CA LYS A 240 17.07 30.74 -4.01
C LYS A 240 15.80 30.26 -3.30
N ILE A 241 15.91 29.19 -2.51
CA ILE A 241 14.81 28.70 -1.66
C ILE A 241 14.44 29.74 -0.61
N GLU A 242 15.41 30.36 0.06
CA GLU A 242 15.16 31.46 1.02
C GLU A 242 14.41 32.63 0.34
N GLY A 243 14.87 33.06 -0.84
CA GLY A 243 14.24 34.14 -1.60
C GLY A 243 12.78 33.87 -1.97
N MET A 244 12.37 32.61 -2.13
CA MET A 244 10.97 32.26 -2.40
C MET A 244 10.04 32.42 -1.20
N PHE A 245 10.57 32.27 0.02
CA PHE A 245 9.80 32.48 1.24
C PHE A 245 9.89 33.91 1.76
N GLY A 246 10.77 34.75 1.18
CA GLY A 246 11.08 36.11 1.60
C GLY A 246 12.34 36.14 2.44
N GLU A 247 13.38 36.83 1.96
CA GLU A 247 14.69 36.91 2.64
C GLU A 247 14.59 37.52 4.05
N ASP A 248 13.60 38.39 4.25
CA ASP A 248 13.29 39.03 5.53
C ASP A 248 12.67 38.08 6.56
N ARG A 249 12.32 36.86 6.18
CA ARG A 249 11.79 35.84 7.12
C ARG A 249 12.88 35.06 7.83
N PHE A 250 14.14 35.20 7.40
CA PHE A 250 15.25 34.42 7.91
C PHE A 250 16.36 35.31 8.46
N ASP A 251 16.98 34.89 9.56
CA ASP A 251 18.07 35.61 10.20
C ASP A 251 19.11 34.62 10.73
N ASP A 252 20.25 35.18 11.13
CA ASP A 252 21.32 34.41 11.74
C ASP A 252 20.94 34.01 13.17
N CYS A 253 20.86 32.71 13.43
CA CYS A 253 20.67 32.16 14.77
C CYS A 253 21.97 31.50 15.26
N LYS A 254 22.20 31.53 16.58
CA LYS A 254 23.35 30.86 17.19
C LYS A 254 22.92 29.50 17.71
N ILE A 255 23.45 28.43 17.14
CA ILE A 255 23.22 27.05 17.60
C ILE A 255 24.56 26.51 18.14
N GLY A 256 24.65 26.37 19.45
CA GLY A 256 25.93 26.11 20.13
C GLY A 256 26.92 27.27 19.89
N GLN A 257 28.06 27.00 19.24
CA GLN A 257 29.03 28.02 18.85
C GLN A 257 28.99 28.38 17.35
N THR A 258 28.10 27.74 16.59
CA THR A 258 28.04 27.91 15.14
C THR A 258 26.92 28.86 14.76
N ARG A 259 27.21 29.75 13.80
CA ARG A 259 26.23 30.67 13.24
C ARG A 259 25.47 29.96 12.12
N MET A 260 24.16 29.89 12.27
CA MET A 260 23.23 29.22 11.36
C MET A 260 22.19 30.19 10.85
N ARG A 261 21.41 29.77 9.86
CA ARG A 261 20.24 30.49 9.34
C ARG A 261 18.99 29.83 9.90
N GLY A 262 18.01 30.63 10.31
CA GLY A 262 16.72 30.15 10.82
C GLY A 262 15.63 31.20 10.65
N PRO A 263 14.35 30.85 10.89
CA PRO A 263 13.24 31.79 10.82
C PRO A 263 13.36 32.86 11.91
N ARG A 264 12.99 34.13 11.58
CA ARG A 264 13.01 35.27 12.52
C ARG A 264 12.03 35.15 13.67
N SER A 265 10.85 34.59 13.39
CA SER A 265 9.80 34.40 14.38
C SER A 265 10.00 33.08 15.12
N ASP A 266 9.74 33.07 16.42
CA ASP A 266 9.67 31.86 17.23
C ASP A 266 8.48 31.01 16.75
N ILE A 267 8.72 30.14 15.77
CA ILE A 267 7.73 29.17 15.26
C ILE A 267 7.46 28.09 16.32
N GLY A 268 7.99 28.21 17.55
CA GLY A 268 7.84 27.28 18.66
C GLY A 268 8.62 25.97 18.47
N ILE A 269 9.04 25.69 17.24
CA ILE A 269 9.87 24.53 16.88
C ILE A 269 11.19 25.07 16.31
N PRO A 270 12.32 24.87 17.01
CA PRO A 270 13.63 25.27 16.53
C PRO A 270 13.89 24.73 15.12
N PHE A 271 14.15 25.58 14.14
CA PHE A 271 14.49 25.16 12.78
C PHE A 271 15.70 25.95 12.31
N TYR A 272 16.73 25.27 11.82
CA TYR A 272 17.91 25.93 11.31
C TYR A 272 18.56 25.15 10.16
N TRP A 273 19.33 25.85 9.34
CA TRP A 273 20.26 25.26 8.39
C TRP A 273 21.54 26.09 8.29
N GLY A 274 22.60 25.46 7.81
CA GLY A 274 23.86 26.17 7.58
C GLY A 274 24.99 25.23 7.24
N TRP A 275 26.20 25.80 7.26
CA TRP A 275 27.40 25.10 6.82
C TRP A 275 28.31 24.78 7.99
N VAL A 276 28.75 23.52 8.08
CA VAL A 276 29.84 23.08 8.95
C VAL A 276 30.87 22.38 8.08
N GLN A 277 32.02 23.01 7.88
CA GLN A 277 33.02 22.55 6.91
C GLN A 277 32.38 22.38 5.51
N ASP A 278 32.45 21.18 4.94
CA ASP A 278 31.89 20.83 3.63
C ASP A 278 30.48 20.23 3.72
N TYR A 279 29.87 20.25 4.91
CA TYR A 279 28.53 19.73 5.13
C TYR A 279 27.50 20.85 5.19
N LEU A 280 26.44 20.70 4.41
CA LEU A 280 25.19 21.43 4.61
C LEU A 280 24.34 20.62 5.59
N ILE A 281 23.91 21.25 6.67
CA ILE A 281 22.98 20.66 7.63
C ILE A 281 21.67 21.43 7.64
N ILE A 282 20.57 20.71 7.72
CA ILE A 282 19.24 21.23 8.07
C ILE A 282 18.75 20.44 9.28
N ALA A 283 18.28 21.09 10.33
CA ALA A 283 17.75 20.41 11.50
C ALA A 283 16.46 21.06 12.02
N ILE A 284 15.58 20.22 12.56
CA ILE A 284 14.31 20.59 13.16
C ILE A 284 14.30 20.07 14.59
N ASN A 285 13.84 20.91 15.50
CA ASN A 285 13.71 20.71 16.93
C ASN A 285 15.04 20.49 17.70
N ASP A 286 16.17 20.82 17.07
CA ASP A 286 17.51 20.62 17.63
C ASP A 286 18.10 21.90 18.24
N SER A 287 17.46 22.44 19.29
CA SER A 287 17.90 23.71 19.92
C SER A 287 19.33 23.65 20.48
N GLN A 288 19.81 22.46 20.83
CA GLN A 288 21.14 22.24 21.42
C GLN A 288 22.23 21.98 20.37
N GLY A 289 21.89 21.85 19.09
CA GLY A 289 22.85 21.55 18.03
C GLY A 289 23.48 20.16 18.14
N ALA A 290 22.76 19.18 18.65
CA ALA A 290 23.23 17.80 18.78
C ALA A 290 23.64 17.22 17.41
N ALA A 291 22.94 17.60 16.34
CA ALA A 291 23.28 17.19 14.98
C ALA A 291 24.59 17.84 14.46
N LEU A 292 25.08 18.91 15.09
CA LEU A 292 26.33 19.59 14.73
C LEU A 292 27.57 18.96 15.34
N ARG A 293 27.41 18.25 16.46
CA ARG A 293 28.51 17.77 17.29
C ARG A 293 29.56 17.00 16.49
N TYR A 294 29.11 16.05 15.67
CA TYR A 294 30.00 15.17 14.89
C TYR A 294 30.37 15.71 13.51
N LEU A 295 29.76 16.81 13.06
CA LEU A 295 30.19 17.48 11.82
C LEU A 295 31.53 18.23 12.02
N THR A 296 31.77 18.78 13.22
CA THR A 296 33.04 19.46 13.53
C THR A 296 34.16 18.49 13.89
N ARG A 297 33.79 17.33 14.47
CA ARG A 297 34.70 16.27 14.90
C ARG A 297 34.11 14.91 14.53
N PRO A 298 34.25 14.47 13.27
CA PRO A 298 33.76 13.18 12.82
C PRO A 298 34.32 12.05 13.68
N ARG A 299 33.53 10.98 13.89
CA ARG A 299 34.01 9.78 14.58
C ARG A 299 35.19 9.18 13.80
N THR A 300 36.22 8.75 14.53
CA THR A 300 37.40 8.11 13.94
C THR A 300 37.10 6.71 13.42
N ALA A 301 36.17 6.00 14.07
CA ALA A 301 35.72 4.67 13.69
C ALA A 301 34.25 4.68 13.24
N LEU A 302 33.91 3.75 12.36
CA LEU A 302 32.53 3.45 12.00
C LEU A 302 31.75 2.90 13.21
N PRO A 303 30.45 3.20 13.34
CA PRO A 303 29.61 2.60 14.36
C PRO A 303 29.62 1.06 14.28
N GLU A 304 29.67 0.39 15.43
CA GLU A 304 29.74 -1.09 15.49
C GLU A 304 28.56 -1.79 14.80
N TYR A 305 27.38 -1.17 14.79
CA TYR A 305 26.21 -1.75 14.13
C TYR A 305 26.41 -1.87 12.61
N ILE A 306 27.13 -0.94 11.95
CA ILE A 306 27.39 -0.99 10.49
C ILE A 306 28.18 -2.24 10.12
N LYS A 307 29.06 -2.69 11.01
CA LYS A 307 29.92 -3.88 10.80
C LYS A 307 29.16 -5.20 10.85
N LYS A 308 27.85 -5.18 11.20
CA LYS A 308 27.01 -6.40 11.25
C LYS A 308 26.71 -6.97 9.87
N VAL A 309 26.76 -6.15 8.83
CA VAL A 309 26.59 -6.59 7.44
C VAL A 309 27.72 -6.04 6.57
N PRO A 310 28.17 -6.78 5.56
CA PRO A 310 29.23 -6.32 4.66
C PRO A 310 28.82 -5.06 3.91
N GLY A 311 29.82 -4.28 3.49
CA GLY A 311 29.65 -3.15 2.59
C GLY A 311 30.05 -3.52 1.17
N HIS A 312 29.20 -3.17 0.20
CA HIS A 312 29.43 -3.49 -1.21
C HIS A 312 29.30 -2.23 -2.07
N GLY A 313 30.06 -1.17 -1.73
CA GLY A 313 29.92 0.13 -2.39
C GLY A 313 28.50 0.68 -2.21
N ASP A 314 28.07 0.84 -0.95
CA ASP A 314 26.66 1.06 -0.63
C ASP A 314 26.07 2.25 -1.37
N ALA A 315 25.00 2.01 -2.10
CA ALA A 315 24.11 3.03 -2.62
C ALA A 315 23.22 3.61 -1.52
N LEU A 316 22.81 2.76 -0.56
CA LEU A 316 21.85 3.09 0.49
C LEU A 316 22.25 2.39 1.79
N VAL A 317 22.19 3.11 2.90
CA VAL A 317 22.26 2.58 4.26
C VAL A 317 21.03 3.05 5.01
N LEU A 318 20.32 2.13 5.66
CA LEU A 318 19.16 2.44 6.51
C LEU A 318 19.36 1.78 7.87
N TYR A 319 19.16 2.56 8.92
CA TYR A 319 19.22 2.09 10.29
C TYR A 319 17.94 2.51 11.04
N LEU A 320 17.43 1.61 11.88
CA LEU A 320 16.28 1.85 12.75
C LEU A 320 16.57 1.22 14.11
N ASP A 321 16.66 2.03 15.16
CA ASP A 321 16.73 1.58 16.54
C ASP A 321 15.30 1.29 17.04
N TYR A 322 14.83 0.09 16.74
CA TYR A 322 13.46 -0.33 17.02
C TYR A 322 13.12 -0.23 18.52
N ALA A 323 14.02 -0.69 19.38
CA ALA A 323 13.84 -0.62 20.83
C ALA A 323 13.65 0.82 21.30
N ARG A 324 14.48 1.77 20.84
CA ARG A 324 14.32 3.18 21.20
C ARG A 324 13.05 3.79 20.64
N VAL A 325 12.69 3.48 19.39
CA VAL A 325 11.46 4.00 18.77
C VAL A 325 10.22 3.55 19.56
N ILE A 326 10.13 2.26 19.90
CA ILE A 326 9.02 1.74 20.72
C ILE A 326 8.98 2.40 22.09
N ASN A 327 10.13 2.56 22.75
CA ASN A 327 10.20 3.24 24.04
C ASN A 327 9.73 4.69 23.94
N LYS A 328 10.10 5.42 22.88
CA LYS A 328 9.65 6.80 22.65
C LYS A 328 8.17 6.91 22.37
N VAL A 329 7.60 5.99 21.60
CA VAL A 329 6.15 5.93 21.38
C VAL A 329 5.44 5.68 22.70
N HIS A 330 5.93 4.75 23.52
CA HIS A 330 5.36 4.48 24.84
C HIS A 330 5.46 5.67 25.79
N GLU A 331 6.62 6.35 25.87
CA GLU A 331 6.81 7.60 26.64
C GLU A 331 5.81 8.67 26.19
N PHE A 332 5.66 8.86 24.88
CA PHE A 332 4.72 9.81 24.30
C PHE A 332 3.27 9.49 24.69
N LEU A 333 2.85 8.22 24.62
CA LEU A 333 1.50 7.81 25.02
C LEU A 333 1.24 8.09 26.52
N ILE A 334 2.23 7.86 27.39
CA ILE A 334 2.13 8.20 28.82
C ILE A 334 2.00 9.71 29.02
N GLU A 335 2.77 10.52 28.28
CA GLU A 335 2.73 11.97 28.39
C GLU A 335 1.37 12.52 27.95
N GLN A 336 0.83 12.05 26.81
CA GLN A 336 -0.50 12.46 26.34
C GLN A 336 -1.58 12.07 27.36
N ALA A 337 -1.48 10.89 27.97
CA ALA A 337 -2.39 10.45 29.02
C ALA A 337 -2.31 11.24 30.34
N GLY A 338 -1.31 12.11 30.50
CA GLY A 338 -1.18 13.03 31.64
C GLY A 338 -1.74 14.42 31.40
N ARG A 339 -2.13 14.77 30.16
CA ARG A 339 -2.66 16.10 29.82
C ARG A 339 -4.16 16.13 30.10
N GLU A 340 -4.59 17.02 30.99
CA GLU A 340 -5.98 17.12 31.48
C GLU A 340 -7.01 17.50 30.40
N ASP A 341 -6.57 18.00 29.25
CA ASP A 341 -7.44 18.62 28.22
C ASP A 341 -7.82 17.70 27.04
N GLU A 342 -7.34 16.46 26.96
CA GLU A 342 -7.59 15.60 25.78
C GLU A 342 -7.86 14.13 26.14
N ASP A 343 -9.12 13.68 25.99
CA ASP A 343 -9.59 12.28 26.07
C ASP A 343 -9.00 11.36 24.96
N ILE A 344 -7.86 11.71 24.37
CA ILE A 344 -7.33 11.02 23.17
C ILE A 344 -6.58 9.74 23.52
N VAL A 345 -5.87 9.70 24.65
CA VAL A 345 -5.07 8.54 25.08
C VAL A 345 -5.15 8.40 26.59
N SER A 346 -5.59 7.25 27.08
CA SER A 346 -5.58 6.91 28.51
C SER A 346 -4.23 6.29 28.93
N LYS A 347 -3.94 6.31 30.24
CA LYS A 347 -2.76 5.58 30.78
C LYS A 347 -2.86 4.07 30.54
N GLU A 348 -4.09 3.59 30.46
CA GLU A 348 -4.40 2.21 30.10
C GLU A 348 -3.86 1.93 28.69
N ASP A 349 -4.16 2.76 27.69
CA ASP A 349 -3.73 2.60 26.30
C ASP A 349 -2.20 2.47 26.14
N ALA A 350 -1.43 3.24 26.91
CA ALA A 350 0.03 3.09 26.92
C ALA A 350 0.47 1.71 27.43
N GLY A 351 -0.19 1.21 28.48
CA GLY A 351 0.00 -0.14 29.01
C GLY A 351 -0.40 -1.21 27.99
N ILE A 352 -1.52 -1.03 27.29
CA ILE A 352 -2.00 -1.89 26.20
C ILE A 352 -0.92 -2.00 25.11
N PHE A 353 -0.44 -0.85 24.63
CA PHE A 353 0.59 -0.79 23.59
C PHE A 353 1.83 -1.61 23.97
N LYS A 354 2.34 -1.41 25.20
CA LYS A 354 3.51 -2.14 25.69
C LYS A 354 3.25 -3.64 25.79
N ALA A 355 2.08 -4.04 26.30
CA ALA A 355 1.71 -5.44 26.44
C ALA A 355 1.61 -6.13 25.08
N VAL A 356 0.92 -5.51 24.10
CA VAL A 356 0.81 -6.02 22.73
C VAL A 356 2.19 -6.17 22.07
N ILE A 357 3.04 -5.14 22.14
CA ILE A 357 4.40 -5.19 21.57
C ILE A 357 5.24 -6.29 22.21
N SER A 358 5.09 -6.52 23.52
CA SER A 358 5.76 -7.60 24.24
C SER A 358 5.26 -8.99 23.81
N GLU A 359 3.95 -9.21 23.75
CA GLU A 359 3.35 -10.50 23.35
C GLU A 359 3.71 -10.87 21.91
N LEU A 360 3.73 -9.90 21.00
CA LEU A 360 4.17 -10.11 19.61
C LEU A 360 5.67 -10.46 19.50
N GLY A 361 6.43 -10.37 20.59
CA GLY A 361 7.87 -10.60 20.64
C GLY A 361 8.70 -9.44 20.08
N LEU A 362 8.05 -8.32 19.76
CA LEU A 362 8.69 -7.16 19.14
C LEU A 362 9.47 -6.34 20.17
N GLY A 363 9.12 -6.42 21.46
CA GLY A 363 9.86 -5.75 22.54
C GLY A 363 11.32 -6.19 22.71
N ASN A 364 11.71 -7.36 22.16
CA ASN A 364 13.08 -7.86 22.21
C ASN A 364 13.90 -7.51 20.95
N ILE A 365 13.31 -6.82 19.98
CA ILE A 365 14.02 -6.37 18.78
C ILE A 365 14.82 -5.11 19.13
N GLY A 366 16.14 -5.16 18.95
CA GLY A 366 17.01 -4.01 19.22
C GLY A 366 17.00 -3.00 18.10
N PHE A 367 17.67 -3.32 17.00
CA PHE A 367 17.77 -2.47 15.83
C PHE A 367 17.69 -3.28 14.54
N PHE A 368 17.38 -2.57 13.46
CA PHE A 368 17.36 -3.05 12.10
C PHE A 368 18.39 -2.24 11.29
N LEU A 369 19.18 -2.95 10.48
CA LEU A 369 20.15 -2.37 9.56
C LEU A 369 19.91 -2.96 8.17
N PHE A 370 19.94 -2.10 7.17
CA PHE A 370 19.83 -2.45 5.76
C PHE A 370 20.92 -1.71 4.99
N ARG A 371 21.69 -2.42 4.17
CA ARG A 371 22.65 -1.86 3.22
C ARG A 371 22.29 -2.37 1.83
N ALA A 372 22.27 -1.50 0.84
CA ALA A 372 22.17 -1.88 -0.56
C ALA A 372 23.31 -1.26 -1.34
N GLY A 373 23.89 -2.01 -2.27
CA GLY A 373 25.06 -1.60 -3.06
C GLY A 373 25.21 -2.39 -4.35
N PHE A 374 26.40 -2.37 -4.91
CA PHE A 374 26.73 -2.99 -6.19
C PHE A 374 27.94 -3.90 -6.06
N LEU A 375 27.81 -5.13 -6.56
CA LEU A 375 28.90 -6.11 -6.62
C LEU A 375 29.07 -6.56 -8.07
N GLY A 376 29.87 -5.81 -8.82
CA GLY A 376 30.10 -6.07 -10.25
C GLY A 376 28.82 -5.85 -11.07
N PRO A 377 28.29 -6.87 -11.78
CA PRO A 377 27.07 -6.73 -12.58
C PRO A 377 25.78 -6.76 -11.75
N ASP A 378 25.86 -7.13 -10.47
CA ASP A 378 24.73 -7.38 -9.59
C ASP A 378 24.54 -6.25 -8.57
N MET A 379 23.29 -6.04 -8.17
CA MET A 379 22.94 -5.31 -6.96
C MET A 379 22.93 -6.28 -5.79
N THR A 380 23.42 -5.84 -4.63
CA THR A 380 23.39 -6.60 -3.38
C THR A 380 22.57 -5.86 -2.34
N MET A 381 21.91 -6.61 -1.47
CA MET A 381 21.23 -6.07 -0.30
C MET A 381 21.51 -6.96 0.90
N ASP A 382 22.00 -6.36 1.96
CA ASP A 382 22.34 -7.04 3.20
C ASP A 382 21.53 -6.42 4.33
N MET A 383 20.87 -7.27 5.12
CA MET A 383 20.00 -6.87 6.20
C MET A 383 20.41 -7.57 7.48
N TYR A 384 20.31 -6.86 8.60
CA TYR A 384 20.47 -7.42 9.93
C TYR A 384 19.33 -6.95 10.83
N LEU A 385 18.67 -7.90 11.48
CA LEU A 385 17.67 -7.64 12.51
C LEU A 385 18.20 -8.17 13.83
N HIS A 386 18.53 -7.27 14.76
CA HIS A 386 18.95 -7.65 16.10
C HIS A 386 17.75 -8.25 16.88
N ALA A 387 17.82 -9.56 17.11
CA ALA A 387 16.78 -10.34 17.77
C ALA A 387 17.45 -11.51 18.53
N PRO A 388 18.01 -11.24 19.71
CA PRO A 388 18.79 -12.22 20.47
C PRO A 388 17.91 -13.38 20.98
N LEU A 389 18.55 -14.49 21.32
CA LEU A 389 17.89 -15.63 21.95
C LEU A 389 17.54 -15.35 23.44
N PRO A 390 16.44 -15.91 23.97
CA PRO A 390 15.41 -16.68 23.27
C PRO A 390 14.48 -15.77 22.46
N ARG A 391 14.23 -16.14 21.20
CA ARG A 391 13.25 -15.46 20.35
C ARG A 391 11.85 -15.88 20.77
N ARG A 392 10.93 -14.91 20.81
CA ARG A 392 9.53 -15.10 21.22
C ARG A 392 8.59 -14.47 20.19
N GLY A 393 7.29 -14.73 20.35
CA GLY A 393 6.25 -14.21 19.50
C GLY A 393 6.46 -14.57 18.03
N ILE A 394 6.15 -13.63 17.12
CA ILE A 394 6.19 -13.87 15.68
C ILE A 394 7.60 -14.19 15.18
N VAL A 395 8.62 -13.56 15.78
CA VAL A 395 10.03 -13.78 15.43
C VAL A 395 10.48 -15.19 15.79
N GLY A 396 9.92 -15.78 16.85
CA GLY A 396 10.21 -17.15 17.28
C GLY A 396 9.50 -18.23 16.45
N ALA A 397 8.53 -17.86 15.60
CA ALA A 397 7.75 -18.82 14.82
C ALA A 397 8.45 -19.28 13.52
N PHE A 398 9.51 -18.59 13.09
CA PHE A 398 10.27 -18.98 11.90
C PHE A 398 11.28 -20.07 12.23
N GLY A 399 11.28 -21.12 11.41
CA GLY A 399 12.16 -22.27 11.49
C GLY A 399 13.14 -22.36 10.33
N PRO A 400 14.11 -23.28 10.41
CA PRO A 400 15.06 -23.51 9.32
C PRO A 400 14.40 -24.17 8.11
N VAL A 401 14.95 -23.92 6.92
CA VAL A 401 14.57 -24.54 5.65
C VAL A 401 15.72 -25.35 5.07
N GLU A 402 15.38 -26.44 4.40
CA GLU A 402 16.32 -27.25 3.62
C GLU A 402 16.34 -26.75 2.17
N PRO A 403 17.48 -26.33 1.61
CA PRO A 403 17.58 -25.97 0.18
C PRO A 403 17.06 -27.06 -0.76
N GLU A 404 17.13 -28.32 -0.35
CA GLU A 404 16.61 -29.50 -1.04
C GLU A 404 15.09 -29.44 -1.26
N ALA A 405 14.35 -28.58 -0.56
CA ALA A 405 12.93 -28.34 -0.81
C ALA A 405 12.65 -27.92 -2.26
N PHE A 406 13.62 -27.32 -2.96
CA PHE A 406 13.53 -27.00 -4.37
C PHE A 406 13.57 -28.22 -5.32
N ARG A 407 13.77 -29.45 -4.80
CA ARG A 407 13.47 -30.69 -5.55
C ARG A 407 12.00 -30.78 -5.95
N LEU A 408 11.11 -30.17 -5.17
CA LEU A 408 9.67 -30.10 -5.45
C LEU A 408 9.30 -29.05 -6.51
N VAL A 409 10.28 -28.28 -7.00
CA VAL A 409 10.08 -27.20 -7.96
C VAL A 409 10.50 -27.66 -9.35
N GLY A 410 9.67 -27.41 -10.36
CA GLY A 410 10.00 -27.72 -11.74
C GLY A 410 11.17 -26.89 -12.28
N PRO A 411 11.97 -27.43 -13.22
CA PRO A 411 13.17 -26.77 -13.75
C PRO A 411 12.86 -25.54 -14.61
N ARG A 412 11.58 -25.33 -14.96
CA ARG A 412 11.10 -24.16 -15.73
C ARG A 412 10.46 -23.10 -14.85
N ALA A 413 10.58 -23.22 -13.52
CA ALA A 413 10.15 -22.17 -12.61
C ALA A 413 11.01 -20.93 -12.79
N MET A 414 10.35 -19.80 -12.98
CA MET A 414 10.98 -18.49 -13.10
C MET A 414 11.32 -17.93 -11.72
N GLN A 415 10.56 -18.30 -10.70
CA GLN A 415 10.81 -17.92 -9.32
C GLN A 415 10.44 -19.09 -8.41
N ALA A 416 11.20 -19.28 -7.34
CA ALA A 416 10.92 -20.26 -6.30
C ALA A 416 11.29 -19.69 -4.93
N SER A 417 10.51 -20.00 -3.91
CA SER A 417 10.75 -19.59 -2.53
C SER A 417 10.39 -20.70 -1.57
N THR A 418 11.15 -20.83 -0.49
CA THR A 418 10.83 -21.72 0.63
C THR A 418 10.97 -20.99 1.96
N LEU A 419 10.02 -21.27 2.85
CA LEU A 419 9.97 -20.77 4.22
C LEU A 419 9.50 -21.91 5.12
N ASN A 420 9.91 -21.90 6.38
CA ASN A 420 9.39 -22.78 7.40
C ASN A 420 8.82 -21.92 8.54
N CYS A 421 7.52 -22.01 8.76
CA CYS A 421 6.83 -21.14 9.70
C CYS A 421 5.81 -21.92 10.52
N ASN A 422 5.92 -21.84 11.84
CA ASN A 422 4.93 -22.39 12.75
C ASN A 422 3.69 -21.47 12.80
N ILE A 423 2.72 -21.73 11.92
CA ILE A 423 1.48 -20.95 11.80
C ILE A 423 0.64 -21.02 13.08
N GLU A 424 0.69 -22.14 13.79
CA GLU A 424 0.05 -22.31 15.10
C GLU A 424 0.62 -21.32 16.13
N ALA A 425 1.95 -21.23 16.22
CA ALA A 425 2.61 -20.27 17.11
C ALA A 425 2.30 -18.82 16.75
N ILE A 426 2.20 -18.48 15.46
CA ILE A 426 1.79 -17.13 15.02
C ILE A 426 0.35 -16.85 15.48
N TYR A 427 -0.57 -17.77 15.24
CA TYR A 427 -1.97 -17.62 15.62
C TYR A 427 -2.12 -17.42 17.14
N ASP A 428 -1.44 -18.24 17.94
CA ASP A 428 -1.42 -18.11 19.39
C ASP A 428 -0.83 -16.78 19.84
N THR A 429 0.25 -16.34 19.21
CA THR A 429 0.90 -15.06 19.51
C THR A 429 -0.08 -13.90 19.27
N ILE A 430 -0.84 -13.92 18.18
CA ILE A 430 -1.84 -12.90 17.87
C ILE A 430 -2.98 -12.92 18.89
N LEU A 431 -3.52 -14.11 19.21
CA LEU A 431 -4.60 -14.23 20.19
C LEU A 431 -4.14 -13.80 21.60
N ASN A 432 -2.91 -14.14 21.99
CA ASN A 432 -2.34 -13.71 23.26
C ASN A 432 -2.13 -12.19 23.30
N ALA A 433 -1.70 -11.58 22.19
CA ALA A 433 -1.60 -10.13 22.08
C ALA A 433 -2.97 -9.45 22.23
N ILE A 434 -4.03 -9.98 21.59
CA ILE A 434 -5.41 -9.47 21.75
C ILE A 434 -5.88 -9.66 23.20
N LYS A 435 -5.58 -10.82 23.81
CA LYS A 435 -5.92 -11.10 25.20
C LYS A 435 -5.25 -10.16 26.20
N ALA A 436 -4.11 -9.59 25.84
CA ALA A 436 -3.39 -8.62 26.65
C ALA A 436 -4.01 -7.21 26.59
N VAL A 437 -4.98 -6.97 25.69
CA VAL A 437 -5.71 -5.70 25.54
C VAL A 437 -6.94 -5.68 26.48
N PRO A 438 -6.99 -4.82 27.50
CA PRO A 438 -8.22 -4.50 28.22
C PRO A 438 -9.15 -3.58 27.40
N PRO A 439 -10.48 -3.61 27.69
CA PRO A 439 -11.14 -4.58 28.56
C PRO A 439 -11.13 -5.99 27.93
N ARG A 440 -11.14 -7.03 28.77
CA ARG A 440 -11.17 -8.45 28.32
C ARG A 440 -12.32 -8.76 27.34
N GLN A 441 -13.35 -7.92 27.33
CA GLN A 441 -14.47 -7.97 26.40
C GLN A 441 -14.03 -8.02 24.93
N LEU A 442 -12.97 -7.29 24.53
CA LEU A 442 -12.49 -7.34 23.14
C LEU A 442 -12.02 -8.76 22.75
N TYR A 443 -11.29 -9.43 23.64
CA TYR A 443 -10.88 -10.81 23.41
C TYR A 443 -12.08 -11.76 23.39
N GLU A 444 -13.04 -11.58 24.29
CA GLU A 444 -14.28 -12.39 24.32
C GLU A 444 -15.11 -12.21 23.05
N GLU A 445 -15.16 -11.00 22.49
CA GLU A 445 -15.84 -10.69 21.23
C GLU A 445 -15.15 -11.33 20.05
N VAL A 446 -13.82 -11.20 19.94
CA VAL A 446 -13.05 -11.88 18.90
C VAL A 446 -13.22 -13.40 19.00
N GLN A 447 -13.19 -13.96 20.19
CA GLN A 447 -13.44 -15.40 20.41
C GLN A 447 -14.86 -15.80 20.05
N LYS A 448 -15.86 -14.95 20.34
CA LYS A 448 -17.26 -15.18 19.97
C LYS A 448 -17.44 -15.15 18.45
N GLU A 449 -16.84 -14.18 17.75
CA GLU A 449 -16.87 -14.10 16.28
C GLU A 449 -16.16 -15.29 15.65
N VAL A 450 -14.96 -15.64 16.12
CA VAL A 450 -14.25 -16.85 15.68
C VAL A 450 -15.09 -18.09 15.93
N SER A 451 -15.72 -18.23 17.10
CA SER A 451 -16.58 -19.37 17.41
C SER A 451 -17.84 -19.42 16.54
N SER A 452 -18.41 -18.26 16.17
CA SER A 452 -19.54 -18.18 15.25
C SER A 452 -19.14 -18.68 13.86
N ILE A 453 -18.02 -18.18 13.33
CA ILE A 453 -17.47 -18.61 12.04
C ILE A 453 -17.12 -20.11 12.07
N GLU A 454 -16.48 -20.59 13.14
CA GLU A 454 -16.17 -22.02 13.32
C GLU A 454 -17.44 -22.89 13.32
N SER A 455 -18.53 -22.40 13.93
CA SER A 455 -19.81 -23.11 13.96
C SER A 455 -20.47 -23.14 12.59
N GLU A 456 -20.45 -22.02 11.86
CA GLU A 456 -20.98 -21.93 10.49
C GLU A 456 -20.20 -22.78 9.51
N LEU A 457 -18.86 -22.78 9.63
CA LEU A 457 -17.96 -23.59 8.81
C LEU A 457 -17.94 -25.07 9.22
N ASN A 458 -18.46 -25.42 10.40
CA ASN A 458 -18.31 -26.75 11.01
C ASN A 458 -16.84 -27.22 11.10
N ILE A 459 -15.93 -26.29 11.41
CA ILE A 459 -14.50 -26.57 11.61
C ILE A 459 -13.98 -25.84 12.84
N LYS A 460 -12.86 -26.31 13.39
CA LYS A 460 -12.02 -25.51 14.29
C LYS A 460 -10.90 -24.87 13.47
N ILE A 461 -10.81 -23.54 13.46
CA ILE A 461 -9.80 -22.84 12.66
C ILE A 461 -8.41 -23.19 13.18
N ARG A 462 -8.23 -23.06 14.51
CA ARG A 462 -6.96 -23.36 15.16
C ARG A 462 -6.63 -24.86 15.12
N ASP A 463 -7.52 -25.68 15.67
CA ASP A 463 -7.24 -27.12 15.87
C ASP A 463 -7.50 -27.99 14.64
N GLY A 464 -8.18 -27.45 13.63
CA GLY A 464 -8.42 -28.08 12.34
C GLY A 464 -7.44 -27.56 11.29
N LEU A 465 -7.76 -26.41 10.70
CA LEU A 465 -7.01 -25.89 9.56
C LEU A 465 -5.55 -25.57 9.91
N ILE A 466 -5.30 -24.78 10.95
CA ILE A 466 -3.95 -24.31 11.27
C ILE A 466 -3.06 -25.46 11.77
N LYS A 467 -3.56 -26.27 12.71
CA LYS A 467 -2.84 -27.43 13.26
C LYS A 467 -2.47 -28.48 12.21
N SER A 468 -3.24 -28.57 11.12
CA SER A 468 -2.96 -29.49 10.01
C SER A 468 -1.73 -29.11 9.16
N LEU A 469 -1.16 -27.91 9.36
CA LEU A 469 0.05 -27.44 8.67
C LEU A 469 1.30 -27.77 9.48
N ALA A 470 2.30 -28.39 8.85
CA ALA A 470 3.55 -28.79 9.50
C ALA A 470 4.61 -27.66 9.56
N GLY A 471 4.42 -26.60 8.77
CA GLY A 471 5.28 -25.41 8.75
C GLY A 471 6.12 -25.20 7.49
N PRO A 472 6.81 -26.22 6.92
CA PRO A 472 7.52 -26.07 5.66
C PRO A 472 6.59 -25.75 4.49
N MET A 473 6.96 -24.73 3.72
CA MET A 473 6.24 -24.30 2.53
C MET A 473 7.21 -24.07 1.37
N VAL A 474 6.75 -24.37 0.16
CA VAL A 474 7.44 -24.06 -1.09
C VAL A 474 6.45 -23.38 -2.01
N SER A 475 6.82 -22.26 -2.61
CA SER A 475 6.04 -21.63 -3.66
C SER A 475 6.90 -21.39 -4.89
N TYR A 476 6.32 -21.46 -6.08
CA TYR A 476 7.02 -21.16 -7.31
C TYR A 476 6.10 -20.60 -8.38
N VAL A 477 6.68 -19.83 -9.29
CA VAL A 477 6.00 -19.17 -10.41
C VAL A 477 6.46 -19.79 -11.72
N ILE A 478 5.49 -20.15 -12.55
CA ILE A 478 5.69 -20.66 -13.90
C ILE A 478 5.40 -19.55 -14.89
N PRO A 479 6.33 -19.23 -15.81
CA PRO A 479 6.15 -18.13 -16.74
C PRO A 479 5.15 -18.46 -17.85
N ALA A 480 4.55 -17.43 -18.43
CA ALA A 480 3.62 -17.55 -19.55
C ALA A 480 4.26 -18.30 -20.74
N GLY A 481 3.46 -19.16 -21.39
CA GLY A 481 3.83 -20.01 -22.53
C GLY A 481 4.61 -21.28 -22.17
N THR A 482 4.89 -21.53 -20.89
CA THR A 482 5.64 -22.72 -20.45
C THR A 482 4.80 -23.99 -20.50
N VAL A 483 3.51 -23.86 -20.16
CA VAL A 483 2.53 -24.95 -20.08
C VAL A 483 1.45 -24.67 -21.10
N ALA A 484 1.24 -25.60 -22.04
CA ALA A 484 0.27 -25.42 -23.11
C ALA A 484 -1.14 -25.15 -22.58
N ASP A 485 -1.55 -25.86 -21.54
CA ASP A 485 -2.88 -25.74 -20.92
C ASP A 485 -3.00 -24.55 -19.95
N ALA A 486 -1.89 -23.87 -19.64
CA ALA A 486 -1.86 -22.66 -18.83
C ALA A 486 -1.00 -21.58 -19.52
N PRO A 487 -1.46 -21.02 -20.64
CA PRO A 487 -0.66 -20.15 -21.49
C PRO A 487 -0.24 -18.85 -20.79
N ASN A 488 -1.01 -18.37 -19.81
CA ASN A 488 -0.64 -17.21 -19.00
C ASN A 488 0.35 -17.54 -17.86
N GLY A 489 0.76 -18.80 -17.71
CA GLY A 489 1.56 -19.25 -16.57
C GLY A 489 0.74 -19.24 -15.28
N GLY A 490 1.42 -18.99 -14.15
CA GLY A 490 0.77 -18.88 -12.84
C GLY A 490 1.68 -19.31 -11.70
N PHE A 491 1.11 -19.71 -10.58
CA PHE A 491 1.87 -20.11 -9.40
C PHE A 491 1.39 -21.44 -8.83
N VAL A 492 2.29 -22.09 -8.10
CA VAL A 492 2.02 -23.27 -7.29
C VAL A 492 2.54 -23.04 -5.88
N VAL A 493 1.76 -23.43 -4.87
CA VAL A 493 2.13 -23.44 -3.46
C VAL A 493 2.01 -24.88 -2.95
N LEU A 494 3.04 -25.34 -2.24
CA LEU A 494 3.13 -26.64 -1.61
C LEU A 494 3.26 -26.41 -0.10
N LEU A 495 2.26 -26.84 0.66
CA LEU A 495 2.25 -26.73 2.12
C LEU A 495 2.44 -28.11 2.71
N LYS A 496 3.49 -28.33 3.50
CA LYS A 496 3.66 -29.61 4.20
C LYS A 496 2.56 -29.75 5.24
N LEU A 497 1.90 -30.90 5.27
CA LEU A 497 0.82 -31.19 6.19
C LEU A 497 1.30 -32.11 7.32
N SER A 498 0.84 -31.82 8.54
CA SER A 498 0.93 -32.71 9.70
C SER A 498 -0.25 -33.69 9.71
N ASP A 499 -1.42 -33.25 9.22
CA ASP A 499 -2.63 -34.07 9.07
C ASP A 499 -3.34 -33.75 7.75
N ALA A 500 -3.14 -34.63 6.77
CA ALA A 500 -3.71 -34.51 5.43
C ALA A 500 -5.24 -34.56 5.42
N GLY A 501 -5.84 -35.48 6.18
CA GLY A 501 -7.29 -35.69 6.19
C GLY A 501 -8.01 -34.53 6.86
N LEU A 502 -7.45 -34.00 7.95
CA LEU A 502 -7.99 -32.83 8.63
C LEU A 502 -7.93 -31.59 7.76
N PHE A 503 -6.81 -31.35 7.06
CA PHE A 503 -6.69 -30.23 6.11
C PHE A 503 -7.75 -30.32 5.01
N GLU A 504 -7.88 -31.48 4.35
CA GLU A 504 -8.84 -31.68 3.26
C GLU A 504 -10.28 -31.49 3.73
N LYS A 505 -10.63 -32.02 4.90
CA LYS A 505 -11.94 -31.80 5.53
C LYS A 505 -12.19 -30.31 5.75
N CYS A 506 -11.25 -29.60 6.35
CA CYS A 506 -11.40 -28.18 6.63
C CYS A 506 -11.54 -27.34 5.35
N MET A 507 -10.70 -27.57 4.34
CA MET A 507 -10.77 -26.84 3.08
C MET A 507 -12.05 -27.14 2.29
N THR A 508 -12.55 -28.37 2.35
CA THR A 508 -13.84 -28.72 1.74
C THR A 508 -14.99 -27.96 2.39
N SER A 509 -15.05 -27.94 3.73
CA SER A 509 -16.09 -27.18 4.46
C SER A 509 -16.01 -25.67 4.22
N ILE A 510 -14.80 -25.10 4.14
CA ILE A 510 -14.60 -23.70 3.73
C ILE A 510 -15.13 -23.46 2.32
N GLY A 511 -14.87 -24.38 1.39
CA GLY A 511 -15.40 -24.32 0.05
C GLY A 511 -16.93 -24.31 0.04
N GLU A 512 -17.56 -25.28 0.70
CA GLU A 512 -19.03 -25.40 0.78
C GLU A 512 -19.68 -24.12 1.32
N PHE A 513 -19.12 -23.57 2.40
CA PHE A 513 -19.57 -22.31 2.99
C PHE A 513 -19.37 -21.13 2.03
N ALA A 514 -18.21 -20.99 1.40
CA ALA A 514 -17.95 -19.92 0.46
C ALA A 514 -18.89 -20.02 -0.75
N SER A 515 -19.18 -21.24 -1.22
CA SER A 515 -20.11 -21.48 -2.33
C SER A 515 -21.53 -21.07 -1.95
N SER A 516 -22.01 -21.43 -0.76
CA SER A 516 -23.36 -21.10 -0.29
C SER A 516 -23.56 -19.60 -0.06
N ASN A 517 -22.51 -18.87 0.28
CA ASN A 517 -22.54 -17.42 0.52
C ASN A 517 -22.16 -16.57 -0.71
N SER A 518 -21.92 -17.17 -1.88
CA SER A 518 -21.42 -16.44 -3.06
C SER A 518 -22.50 -15.97 -4.04
N ASP A 519 -23.78 -16.23 -3.76
CA ASP A 519 -24.89 -16.02 -4.71
C ASP A 519 -24.63 -16.68 -6.09
N GLY A 520 -23.96 -17.84 -6.07
CA GLY A 520 -23.59 -18.60 -7.27
C GLY A 520 -22.37 -18.07 -8.04
N MET A 521 -21.69 -17.04 -7.52
CA MET A 521 -20.45 -16.51 -8.12
C MET A 521 -19.24 -17.43 -7.93
N LEU A 522 -19.28 -18.32 -6.92
CA LEU A 522 -18.28 -19.36 -6.71
C LEU A 522 -18.88 -20.72 -7.02
N GLN A 523 -18.30 -21.39 -8.01
CA GLN A 523 -18.60 -22.77 -8.37
C GLN A 523 -17.48 -23.67 -7.89
N ILE A 524 -17.83 -24.69 -7.11
CA ILE A 524 -16.89 -25.70 -6.63
C ILE A 524 -17.20 -27.01 -7.33
N SER A 525 -16.16 -27.63 -7.85
CA SER A 525 -16.24 -28.97 -8.44
C SER A 525 -15.05 -29.81 -8.02
N SER A 526 -15.20 -31.12 -8.04
CA SER A 526 -14.12 -32.06 -7.73
C SER A 526 -13.91 -33.01 -8.89
N GLN A 527 -12.65 -33.37 -9.16
CA GLN A 527 -12.27 -34.31 -10.21
C GLN A 527 -11.18 -35.24 -9.71
N THR A 528 -11.26 -36.53 -10.03
CA THR A 528 -10.19 -37.48 -9.69
C THR A 528 -9.03 -37.33 -10.67
N HIS A 529 -7.83 -37.09 -10.15
CA HIS A 529 -6.59 -37.10 -10.93
C HIS A 529 -6.17 -38.55 -11.24
N GLY A 530 -5.39 -38.77 -12.31
CA GLY A 530 -4.92 -40.10 -12.71
C GLY A 530 -4.07 -40.83 -11.65
N THR A 531 -3.57 -40.09 -10.65
CA THR A 531 -2.82 -40.63 -9.51
C THR A 531 -3.70 -41.00 -8.31
N GLY A 532 -5.02 -40.87 -8.43
CA GLY A 532 -5.99 -41.15 -7.37
C GLY A 532 -6.29 -39.97 -6.43
N CYS A 533 -5.55 -38.86 -6.51
CA CYS A 533 -5.82 -37.66 -5.72
C CYS A 533 -7.09 -36.94 -6.21
N THR A 534 -7.85 -36.33 -5.29
CA THR A 534 -8.99 -35.46 -5.63
C THR A 534 -8.51 -34.04 -5.89
N LEU A 535 -8.80 -33.51 -7.07
CA LEU A 535 -8.64 -32.10 -7.42
C LEU A 535 -9.90 -31.35 -7.01
N HIS A 536 -9.78 -30.33 -6.18
CA HIS A 536 -10.85 -29.42 -5.81
C HIS A 536 -10.67 -28.12 -6.58
N ILE A 537 -11.61 -27.80 -7.46
CA ILE A 537 -11.55 -26.69 -8.43
C ILE A 537 -12.53 -25.61 -8.02
N TRP A 538 -12.02 -24.42 -7.73
CA TRP A 538 -12.80 -23.26 -7.32
C TRP A 538 -12.84 -22.26 -8.48
N ALA A 539 -13.99 -22.15 -9.13
CA ALA A 539 -14.19 -21.31 -10.30
C ALA A 539 -15.05 -20.09 -9.94
N CYS A 540 -14.50 -18.89 -10.16
CA CYS A 540 -15.23 -17.64 -10.08
C CYS A 540 -15.14 -16.95 -11.45
N PRO A 541 -16.26 -16.59 -12.12
CA PRO A 541 -16.23 -16.17 -13.52
C PRO A 541 -15.25 -15.02 -13.83
N PRO A 542 -15.17 -13.93 -13.04
CA PRO A 542 -14.18 -12.87 -13.28
C PRO A 542 -12.73 -13.35 -13.19
N LEU A 543 -12.41 -14.25 -12.27
CA LEU A 543 -11.08 -14.83 -12.14
C LEU A 543 -10.78 -15.83 -13.26
N ALA A 544 -11.77 -16.64 -13.64
CA ALA A 544 -11.66 -17.59 -14.73
C ALA A 544 -11.37 -16.90 -16.08
N LEU A 545 -11.95 -15.72 -16.33
CA LEU A 545 -11.61 -14.86 -17.49
C LEU A 545 -10.14 -14.42 -17.49
N MET A 546 -9.52 -14.32 -16.31
CA MET A 546 -8.10 -14.06 -16.14
C MET A 546 -7.24 -15.34 -16.13
N GLN A 547 -7.83 -16.51 -16.41
CA GLN A 547 -7.23 -17.84 -16.29
C GLN A 547 -6.76 -18.19 -14.87
N LEU A 548 -7.43 -17.61 -13.87
CA LEU A 548 -7.25 -17.92 -12.45
C LEU A 548 -8.44 -18.78 -12.01
N VAL A 549 -8.18 -20.07 -11.82
CA VAL A 549 -9.15 -21.04 -11.33
C VAL A 549 -8.48 -21.82 -10.20
N PRO A 550 -8.38 -21.23 -8.99
CA PRO A 550 -7.68 -21.84 -7.87
C PRO A 550 -8.07 -23.32 -7.73
N THR A 551 -7.08 -24.19 -7.81
CA THR A 551 -7.28 -25.63 -7.74
C THR A 551 -6.34 -26.17 -6.70
N TRP A 552 -6.83 -27.03 -5.81
CA TRP A 552 -6.01 -27.64 -4.78
C TRP A 552 -6.24 -29.14 -4.65
N ALA A 553 -5.27 -29.84 -4.08
CA ALA A 553 -5.33 -31.27 -3.80
C ALA A 553 -4.39 -31.63 -2.65
N VAL A 554 -4.57 -32.82 -2.08
CA VAL A 554 -3.60 -33.40 -1.13
C VAL A 554 -2.85 -34.55 -1.81
N ALA A 555 -1.51 -34.48 -1.80
CA ALA A 555 -0.62 -35.47 -2.40
C ALA A 555 0.64 -35.67 -1.55
N ASN A 556 0.94 -36.92 -1.16
CA ASN A 556 2.16 -37.31 -0.42
C ASN A 556 2.47 -36.40 0.80
N GLY A 557 1.43 -36.09 1.58
CA GLY A 557 1.51 -35.24 2.78
C GLY A 557 1.76 -33.76 2.49
N TYR A 558 1.45 -33.29 1.29
CA TYR A 558 1.42 -31.86 0.93
C TYR A 558 0.03 -31.45 0.46
N ALA A 559 -0.41 -30.25 0.84
CA ALA A 559 -1.43 -29.55 0.10
C ALA A 559 -0.77 -28.85 -1.09
N VAL A 560 -1.21 -29.21 -2.30
CA VAL A 560 -0.77 -28.63 -3.56
C VAL A 560 -1.84 -27.65 -4.00
N ILE A 561 -1.50 -26.37 -4.14
CA ILE A 561 -2.42 -25.30 -4.56
C ILE A 561 -1.86 -24.68 -5.82
N GLY A 562 -2.56 -24.82 -6.94
CA GLY A 562 -2.23 -24.16 -8.21
C GLY A 562 -3.19 -23.00 -8.50
N SER A 563 -2.69 -21.96 -9.15
CA SER A 563 -3.53 -20.84 -9.63
C SER A 563 -4.54 -21.26 -10.70
N ASN A 564 -4.33 -22.42 -11.34
CA ASN A 564 -5.25 -23.10 -12.24
C ASN A 564 -5.05 -24.62 -12.17
N THR A 565 -5.98 -25.37 -12.75
CA THR A 565 -5.96 -26.84 -12.71
C THR A 565 -4.70 -27.47 -13.31
N PRO A 566 -4.19 -27.04 -14.48
CA PRO A 566 -2.94 -27.59 -15.03
C PRO A 566 -1.73 -27.41 -14.10
N LEU A 567 -1.60 -26.25 -13.45
CA LEU A 567 -0.50 -26.00 -12.53
C LEU A 567 -0.62 -26.79 -11.22
N CYS A 568 -1.85 -27.02 -10.74
CA CYS A 568 -2.06 -27.92 -9.59
C CYS A 568 -1.65 -29.37 -9.94
N LYS A 569 -2.03 -29.87 -11.12
CA LYS A 569 -1.60 -31.19 -11.62
C LYS A 569 -0.07 -31.30 -11.72
N MET A 570 0.59 -30.28 -12.27
CA MET A 570 2.06 -30.20 -12.31
C MET A 570 2.67 -30.29 -10.90
N GLY A 571 2.10 -29.58 -9.93
CA GLY A 571 2.53 -29.66 -8.53
C GLY A 571 2.38 -31.07 -7.95
N ILE A 572 1.26 -31.74 -8.20
CA ILE A 572 1.00 -33.13 -7.76
C ILE A 572 2.05 -34.07 -8.35
N GLU A 573 2.30 -33.98 -9.66
CA GLU A 573 3.32 -34.78 -10.33
C GLU A 573 4.72 -34.58 -9.74
N LYS A 574 5.06 -33.34 -9.34
CA LYS A 574 6.35 -33.04 -8.69
C LYS A 574 6.48 -33.64 -7.30
N VAL A 575 5.41 -33.63 -6.51
CA VAL A 575 5.43 -34.19 -5.15
C VAL A 575 5.40 -35.73 -5.17
N LEU A 576 4.78 -36.34 -6.20
CA LEU A 576 4.69 -37.81 -6.34
C LEU A 576 5.89 -38.43 -7.08
N GLY A 577 6.54 -37.69 -7.98
CA GLY A 577 7.60 -38.21 -8.85
C GLY A 577 8.97 -38.28 -8.18
N THR A 578 9.54 -39.48 -8.07
CA THR A 578 10.98 -39.66 -7.85
C THR A 578 11.69 -39.63 -9.21
N ASN A 579 12.83 -38.96 -9.35
CA ASN A 579 13.63 -38.79 -10.59
C ASN A 579 13.11 -37.82 -11.68
N GLN A 580 12.18 -36.92 -11.40
CA GLN A 580 11.97 -35.80 -12.32
C GLN A 580 13.06 -34.74 -12.15
N LYS A 581 13.56 -34.18 -13.27
CA LYS A 581 14.38 -32.96 -13.21
C LYS A 581 13.64 -31.88 -12.42
N SER A 582 14.39 -31.14 -11.62
CA SER A 582 13.92 -30.13 -10.70
C SER A 582 14.73 -28.84 -10.83
N LEU A 583 14.35 -27.80 -10.09
CA LEU A 583 15.09 -26.53 -10.08
C LEU A 583 16.55 -26.73 -9.66
N ILE A 584 16.81 -27.64 -8.72
CA ILE A 584 18.18 -27.88 -8.22
C ILE A 584 19.12 -28.46 -9.29
N ASP A 585 18.57 -29.06 -10.35
CA ASP A 585 19.35 -29.64 -11.46
C ASP A 585 19.74 -28.59 -12.51
N THR A 586 19.10 -27.42 -12.48
CA THR A 586 19.37 -26.33 -13.44
C THR A 586 20.74 -25.73 -13.21
N GLU A 587 21.41 -25.32 -14.29
CA GLU A 587 22.71 -24.66 -14.22
C GLU A 587 22.61 -23.32 -13.48
N GLY A 588 21.53 -22.56 -13.74
CA GLY A 588 21.27 -21.28 -13.10
C GLY A 588 21.21 -21.38 -11.58
N TYR A 589 20.44 -22.34 -11.04
CA TYR A 589 20.39 -22.57 -9.60
C TYR A 589 21.75 -23.04 -9.05
N ARG A 590 22.39 -24.03 -9.67
CA ARG A 590 23.69 -24.55 -9.18
C ARG A 590 24.76 -23.46 -9.07
N LYS A 591 24.78 -22.53 -10.04
CA LYS A 591 25.72 -21.39 -10.06
C LYS A 591 25.55 -20.48 -8.85
N VAL A 592 24.31 -20.15 -8.48
CA VAL A 592 24.04 -19.25 -7.35
C VAL A 592 24.03 -19.99 -6.01
N ALA A 593 23.57 -21.25 -5.98
CA ALA A 593 23.55 -22.08 -4.77
C ALA A 593 24.95 -22.37 -4.23
N ALA A 594 25.98 -22.38 -5.08
CA ALA A 594 27.37 -22.49 -4.66
C ALA A 594 27.83 -21.34 -3.72
N ARG A 595 27.08 -20.23 -3.65
CA ARG A 595 27.34 -19.08 -2.77
C ARG A 595 26.56 -19.13 -1.46
N LEU A 596 25.70 -20.14 -1.27
CA LEU A 596 24.92 -20.23 -0.04
C LEU A 596 25.84 -20.43 1.18
N PRO A 597 25.52 -19.79 2.32
CA PRO A 597 26.24 -20.01 3.55
C PRO A 597 26.11 -21.46 4.01
N ARG A 598 27.07 -21.92 4.82
CA ARG A 598 26.96 -23.22 5.54
C ARG A 598 26.03 -23.15 6.75
N GLN A 599 25.66 -21.94 7.16
CA GLN A 599 24.76 -21.66 8.26
C GLN A 599 23.35 -22.17 7.96
N THR A 600 22.58 -22.40 9.01
CA THR A 600 21.18 -22.79 8.92
C THR A 600 20.35 -21.69 8.25
N ILE A 601 19.88 -21.97 7.04
CA ILE A 601 19.04 -21.07 6.25
C ILE A 601 17.62 -21.06 6.84
N MET A 602 17.03 -19.89 7.00
CA MET A 602 15.67 -19.67 7.51
C MET A 602 14.67 -19.43 6.37
N SER A 603 15.13 -18.82 5.27
CA SER A 603 14.38 -18.69 4.03
C SER A 603 15.32 -18.69 2.83
N LEU A 604 14.82 -19.16 1.69
CA LEU A 604 15.57 -19.20 0.44
C LEU A 604 14.65 -18.85 -0.72
N SER A 605 15.10 -17.97 -1.62
CA SER A 605 14.40 -17.60 -2.84
C SER A 605 15.38 -17.56 -4.00
N TYR A 606 14.93 -18.09 -5.14
CA TYR A 606 15.63 -18.09 -6.42
C TYR A 606 14.76 -17.41 -7.45
N THR A 607 15.38 -16.62 -8.33
CA THR A 607 14.72 -16.04 -9.49
C THR A 607 15.57 -16.18 -10.74
N ASP A 608 14.99 -16.70 -11.82
CA ASP A 608 15.54 -16.59 -13.17
C ASP A 608 15.18 -15.21 -13.74
N CYS A 609 16.07 -14.25 -13.53
CA CYS A 609 15.87 -12.83 -13.85
C CYS A 609 15.72 -12.60 -15.35
N GLN A 610 16.40 -13.42 -16.16
CA GLN A 610 16.26 -13.38 -17.60
C GLN A 610 14.83 -13.74 -18.01
N THR A 611 14.31 -14.86 -17.51
CA THR A 611 12.95 -15.31 -17.82
C THR A 611 11.90 -14.33 -17.28
N GLN A 612 12.10 -13.79 -16.08
CA GLN A 612 11.22 -12.79 -15.48
C GLN A 612 11.18 -11.50 -16.27
N PHE A 613 12.33 -10.95 -16.65
CA PHE A 613 12.37 -9.71 -17.40
C PHE A 613 11.77 -9.89 -18.79
N ARG A 614 12.00 -11.02 -19.47
CA ARG A 614 11.31 -11.34 -20.74
C ARG A 614 9.80 -11.36 -20.58
N GLN A 615 9.28 -11.96 -19.52
CA GLN A 615 7.84 -11.96 -19.27
C GLN A 615 7.32 -10.54 -19.02
N MET A 616 7.99 -9.76 -18.16
CA MET A 616 7.61 -8.38 -17.88
C MET A 616 7.59 -7.51 -19.15
N ILE A 617 8.60 -7.60 -20.01
CA ILE A 617 8.63 -6.85 -21.29
C ILE A 617 7.53 -7.30 -22.23
N ARG A 618 7.24 -8.61 -22.34
CA ARG A 618 6.13 -9.09 -23.16
C ARG A 618 4.78 -8.58 -22.66
N GLU A 619 4.55 -8.61 -21.35
CA GLU A 619 3.33 -8.08 -20.75
C GLU A 619 3.22 -6.56 -20.96
N ALA A 620 4.30 -5.81 -20.72
CA ALA A 620 4.34 -4.38 -20.97
C ALA A 620 4.03 -4.05 -22.43
N GLN A 621 4.61 -4.78 -23.39
CA GLN A 621 4.35 -4.64 -24.82
C GLN A 621 2.90 -4.94 -25.20
N GLN A 622 2.26 -5.93 -24.57
CA GLN A 622 0.86 -6.26 -24.82
C GLN A 622 -0.10 -5.14 -24.36
N PHE A 623 0.20 -4.49 -23.23
CA PHE A 623 -0.64 -3.41 -22.69
C PHE A 623 -0.27 -2.02 -23.20
N TRP A 624 0.93 -1.82 -23.74
CA TRP A 624 1.42 -0.52 -24.20
C TRP A 624 0.49 0.18 -25.19
N PRO A 625 -0.05 -0.47 -26.24
CA PRO A 625 -0.92 0.22 -27.19
C PRO A 625 -2.17 0.79 -26.54
N MET A 626 -2.68 0.12 -25.49
CA MET A 626 -3.81 0.61 -24.71
C MET A 626 -3.44 1.84 -23.89
N VAL A 627 -2.26 1.85 -23.24
CA VAL A 627 -1.73 3.03 -22.52
C VAL A 627 -1.56 4.21 -23.48
N VAL A 628 -0.96 3.98 -24.65
CA VAL A 628 -0.78 5.00 -25.69
C VAL A 628 -2.14 5.52 -26.18
N MET A 629 -3.13 4.66 -26.39
CA MET A 629 -4.48 5.07 -26.77
C MET A 629 -5.12 5.99 -25.73
N PHE A 630 -5.07 5.62 -24.44
CA PHE A 630 -5.63 6.44 -23.37
C PHE A 630 -4.86 7.75 -23.18
N ALA A 631 -3.53 7.72 -23.28
CA ALA A 631 -2.70 8.91 -23.24
C ALA A 631 -3.05 9.86 -24.40
N ASN A 632 -3.21 9.34 -25.62
CA ASN A 632 -3.64 10.12 -26.77
C ASN A 632 -5.02 10.76 -26.56
N GLN A 633 -5.98 10.05 -25.93
CA GLN A 633 -7.27 10.62 -25.55
C GLN A 633 -7.14 11.77 -24.53
N ALA A 634 -6.12 11.74 -23.68
CA ALA A 634 -5.77 12.83 -22.77
C ALA A 634 -4.92 13.95 -23.42
N GLY A 635 -4.64 13.85 -24.72
CA GLY A 635 -3.80 14.79 -25.47
C GLY A 635 -2.29 14.58 -25.29
N LEU A 636 -1.86 13.46 -24.72
CA LEU A 636 -0.45 13.07 -24.56
C LEU A 636 -0.02 12.16 -25.72
N LYS A 637 1.02 12.53 -26.45
CA LYS A 637 1.54 11.73 -27.57
C LYS A 637 2.71 10.85 -27.13
N LEU A 638 2.42 9.68 -26.57
CA LEU A 638 3.45 8.73 -26.13
C LEU A 638 4.05 7.94 -27.31
N PRO A 639 5.32 7.50 -27.24
CA PRO A 639 5.91 6.62 -28.25
C PRO A 639 5.10 5.32 -28.40
N VAL A 640 4.86 4.87 -29.62
CA VAL A 640 3.98 3.71 -29.90
C VAL A 640 4.69 2.37 -29.67
N VAL A 641 6.03 2.35 -29.71
CA VAL A 641 6.84 1.14 -29.67
C VAL A 641 7.78 1.17 -28.47
N PHE A 642 7.79 0.08 -27.70
CA PHE A 642 8.79 -0.15 -26.66
C PHE A 642 10.14 -0.51 -27.29
N PRO A 643 11.28 0.04 -26.82
CA PRO A 643 12.59 -0.36 -27.30
C PRO A 643 12.84 -1.87 -27.05
N SER A 644 13.57 -2.52 -27.96
CA SER A 644 14.07 -3.89 -27.71
C SER A 644 15.20 -3.84 -26.69
N LEU A 645 15.12 -4.74 -25.70
CA LEU A 645 16.07 -4.85 -24.59
C LEU A 645 16.76 -6.22 -24.58
N ASP A 646 16.64 -7.00 -25.66
CA ASP A 646 17.05 -8.42 -25.72
C ASP A 646 18.53 -8.63 -25.43
N ARG A 647 19.38 -7.68 -25.84
CA ARG A 647 20.82 -7.73 -25.57
C ARG A 647 21.15 -7.73 -24.08
N TYR A 648 20.38 -7.01 -23.26
CA TYR A 648 20.62 -6.90 -21.83
C TYR A 648 20.03 -8.08 -21.06
N ILE A 649 18.90 -8.57 -21.56
CA ILE A 649 18.24 -9.79 -21.07
C ILE A 649 19.18 -10.99 -21.15
N ALA A 650 19.98 -11.08 -22.22
CA ALA A 650 20.96 -12.15 -22.40
C ALA A 650 22.02 -12.18 -21.27
N ASP A 651 22.37 -11.02 -20.73
CA ASP A 651 23.40 -10.88 -19.70
C ASP A 651 22.88 -11.04 -18.26
N MET A 652 21.56 -11.02 -18.06
CA MET A 652 20.96 -11.17 -16.74
C MET A 652 21.31 -12.53 -16.14
N GLN A 653 21.73 -12.51 -14.88
CA GLN A 653 22.07 -13.69 -14.10
C GLN A 653 20.90 -14.03 -13.18
N PRO A 654 20.76 -15.30 -12.75
CA PRO A 654 19.79 -15.62 -11.73
C PRO A 654 20.08 -14.87 -10.43
N ALA A 655 19.02 -14.46 -9.73
CA ALA A 655 19.09 -13.84 -8.42
C ALA A 655 18.88 -14.88 -7.32
N LEU A 656 19.52 -14.63 -6.18
CA LEU A 656 19.41 -15.44 -4.97
C LEU A 656 19.11 -14.51 -3.79
N ALA A 657 18.11 -14.86 -2.99
CA ALA A 657 17.87 -14.24 -1.70
C ALA A 657 17.82 -15.33 -0.63
N TYR A 658 18.49 -15.15 0.49
CA TYR A 658 18.39 -16.06 1.61
C TYR A 658 18.47 -15.32 2.93
N SER A 659 17.92 -15.93 3.98
CA SER A 659 18.14 -15.46 5.34
C SER A 659 18.69 -16.59 6.21
N TYR A 660 19.47 -16.22 7.22
CA TYR A 660 19.95 -17.14 8.25
C TYR A 660 19.91 -16.43 9.61
N ALA A 661 20.05 -17.20 10.69
CA ALA A 661 20.03 -16.63 12.03
C ALA A 661 21.19 -17.16 12.88
N ASP A 662 21.76 -16.31 13.73
CA ASP A 662 22.78 -16.67 14.74
C ASP A 662 22.25 -16.44 16.16
N THR A 663 23.11 -16.31 17.17
CA THR A 663 22.66 -16.01 18.55
C THR A 663 22.22 -14.56 18.75
N SER A 664 22.63 -13.65 17.88
CA SER A 664 22.43 -12.19 17.97
C SER A 664 21.21 -11.71 17.19
N GLY A 665 20.85 -12.38 16.09
CA GLY A 665 19.79 -11.89 15.22
C GLY A 665 19.63 -12.66 13.91
N PHE A 666 18.90 -12.04 13.00
CA PHE A 666 18.66 -12.54 11.64
C PHE A 666 19.48 -11.74 10.65
N TYR A 667 20.01 -12.41 9.65
CA TYR A 667 20.68 -11.83 8.51
C TYR A 667 19.88 -12.18 7.26
N SER A 668 19.74 -11.23 6.35
CA SER A 668 19.20 -11.46 5.02
C SER A 668 20.22 -10.97 4.00
N HIS A 669 20.39 -11.73 2.93
CA HIS A 669 21.23 -11.36 1.80
C HIS A 669 20.44 -11.56 0.51
N TYR A 670 20.54 -10.60 -0.39
CA TYR A 670 20.06 -10.68 -1.76
C TYR A 670 21.20 -10.29 -2.70
N GLN A 671 21.32 -11.03 -3.81
CA GLN A 671 22.18 -10.70 -4.93
C GLN A 671 21.43 -10.98 -6.25
N GLY A 672 21.35 -10.00 -7.14
CA GLY A 672 20.65 -10.14 -8.42
C GLY A 672 20.72 -8.88 -9.29
N ASN A 673 19.89 -8.78 -10.33
CA ASN A 673 19.92 -7.63 -11.24
C ASN A 673 18.97 -6.50 -10.84
N ALA A 674 18.27 -6.63 -9.70
CA ALA A 674 17.32 -5.68 -9.11
C ALA A 674 16.07 -5.37 -9.95
N VAL A 675 15.83 -6.16 -11.01
CA VAL A 675 14.61 -6.10 -11.83
C VAL A 675 13.52 -7.05 -11.30
N GLU A 676 13.85 -7.85 -10.29
CA GLU A 676 12.97 -8.88 -9.76
C GLU A 676 12.00 -8.27 -8.75
N GLN A 677 10.71 -8.58 -8.89
CA GLN A 677 9.67 -8.09 -7.96
C GLN A 677 9.91 -8.53 -6.49
N THR A 678 10.79 -9.52 -6.28
CA THR A 678 11.09 -10.11 -4.97
C THR A 678 11.91 -9.20 -4.06
N VAL A 679 12.58 -8.16 -4.58
CA VAL A 679 13.44 -7.27 -3.78
C VAL A 679 12.70 -6.63 -2.60
N LEU A 680 11.42 -6.29 -2.77
CA LEU A 680 10.58 -5.76 -1.69
C LEU A 680 9.87 -6.85 -0.87
N ALA A 681 9.76 -8.08 -1.38
CA ALA A 681 9.04 -9.17 -0.71
C ALA A 681 9.95 -10.05 0.15
N GLY A 682 11.18 -10.36 -0.27
CA GLY A 682 12.08 -11.30 0.39
C GLY A 682 12.68 -10.82 1.70
N GLY A 683 12.97 -9.52 1.82
CA GLY A 683 13.38 -8.89 3.08
C GLY A 683 12.20 -8.51 3.99
N ALA A 684 11.00 -8.39 3.42
CA ALA A 684 9.81 -7.94 4.14
C ALA A 684 9.10 -9.05 4.92
N VAL A 685 9.22 -10.34 4.58
CA VAL A 685 8.43 -11.41 5.24
C VAL A 685 8.59 -11.42 6.76
N ALA A 686 9.75 -11.06 7.31
CA ALA A 686 9.96 -10.97 8.76
C ALA A 686 9.46 -9.65 9.40
N ILE A 687 9.21 -8.60 8.61
CA ILE A 687 8.83 -7.24 9.07
C ILE A 687 7.37 -6.90 8.71
N THR A 688 6.75 -7.60 7.75
CA THR A 688 5.36 -7.36 7.34
C THR A 688 4.33 -7.59 8.46
N SER A 689 4.66 -8.30 9.53
CA SER A 689 3.76 -8.49 10.67
C SER A 689 3.49 -7.19 11.45
N GLY A 690 4.45 -6.24 11.50
CA GLY A 690 4.27 -4.95 12.19
C GLY A 690 3.56 -3.88 11.35
N VAL A 691 3.66 -3.96 10.01
CA VAL A 691 3.06 -3.00 9.08
C VAL A 691 1.59 -3.33 8.77
N MET A 692 1.12 -4.53 9.14
CA MET A 692 -0.26 -4.96 8.87
C MET A 692 -1.33 -4.38 9.79
N LEU A 693 -0.97 -3.77 10.94
CA LEU A 693 -1.98 -3.25 11.88
C LEU A 693 -2.81 -2.09 11.32
N PRO A 694 -2.24 -1.02 10.72
CA PRO A 694 -3.05 0.04 10.09
C PRO A 694 -3.86 -0.46 8.89
N SER A 695 -3.36 -1.46 8.16
CA SER A 695 -4.12 -2.09 7.09
C SER A 695 -5.25 -2.98 7.60
N LEU A 696 -5.11 -3.59 8.78
CA LEU A 696 -6.17 -4.39 9.40
C LEU A 696 -7.28 -3.49 9.95
N THR A 697 -6.95 -2.38 10.61
CA THR A 697 -7.96 -1.39 11.04
C THR A 697 -8.67 -0.76 9.84
N ARG A 698 -7.94 -0.45 8.75
CA ARG A 698 -8.56 0.02 7.49
C ARG A 698 -9.36 -1.07 6.78
N ALA A 699 -8.94 -2.32 6.82
CA ALA A 699 -9.69 -3.43 6.25
C ALA A 699 -10.97 -3.67 7.04
N GLN A 700 -10.90 -3.63 8.38
CA GLN A 700 -12.06 -3.71 9.26
C GLN A 700 -13.02 -2.54 9.00
N SER A 701 -12.54 -1.30 8.91
CA SER A 701 -13.39 -0.16 8.60
C SER A 701 -14.05 -0.27 7.21
N GLN A 702 -13.31 -0.76 6.20
CA GLN A 702 -13.86 -1.03 4.87
C GLN A 702 -14.87 -2.19 4.86
N VAL A 703 -14.64 -3.24 5.65
CA VAL A 703 -15.57 -4.37 5.79
C VAL A 703 -16.84 -3.90 6.49
N GLN A 704 -16.73 -3.21 7.62
CA GLN A 704 -17.88 -2.62 8.33
C GLN A 704 -18.66 -1.67 7.41
N GLN A 705 -17.97 -0.84 6.62
CA GLN A 705 -18.60 0.01 5.60
C GLN A 705 -19.37 -0.79 4.56
N LYS A 706 -18.79 -1.87 4.01
CA LYS A 706 -19.49 -2.73 3.04
C LYS A 706 -20.69 -3.44 3.65
N VAL A 707 -20.58 -3.95 4.87
CA VAL A 707 -21.71 -4.58 5.59
C VAL A 707 -22.82 -3.56 5.83
N ALA A 708 -22.48 -2.33 6.22
CA ALA A 708 -23.44 -1.24 6.35
C ALA A 708 -24.11 -0.88 5.01
N MET A 709 -23.36 -0.84 3.90
CA MET A 709 -23.94 -0.65 2.56
C MET A 709 -24.95 -1.75 2.21
N THR A 710 -24.63 -3.01 2.52
CA THR A 710 -25.53 -4.15 2.27
C THR A 710 -26.81 -4.04 3.10
N LYS A 711 -26.71 -3.74 4.40
CA LYS A 711 -27.88 -3.51 5.26
C LYS A 711 -28.74 -2.34 4.77
N LEU A 712 -28.10 -1.23 4.40
CA LEU A 712 -28.78 -0.05 3.85
C LEU A 712 -29.48 -0.36 2.51
N ARG A 713 -28.89 -1.23 1.68
CA ARG A 713 -29.48 -1.71 0.43
C ARG A 713 -30.72 -2.57 0.69
N GLN A 714 -30.67 -3.44 1.71
CA GLN A 714 -31.83 -4.23 2.12
C GLN A 714 -32.97 -3.32 2.59
N LEU A 715 -32.68 -2.32 3.43
CA LEU A 715 -33.68 -1.36 3.91
C LEU A 715 -34.38 -0.63 2.76
N ILE A 716 -33.62 -0.08 1.79
CA ILE A 716 -34.23 0.67 0.68
C ILE A 716 -35.03 -0.22 -0.28
N ILE A 717 -34.58 -1.45 -0.53
CA ILE A 717 -35.36 -2.40 -1.34
C ILE A 717 -36.69 -2.71 -0.65
N THR A 718 -36.67 -2.93 0.67
CA THR A 718 -37.90 -3.17 1.44
C THR A 718 -38.81 -1.93 1.46
N CYS A 719 -38.26 -0.71 1.52
CA CYS A 719 -39.05 0.51 1.34
C CYS A 719 -39.74 0.57 -0.02
N ILE A 720 -39.05 0.17 -1.10
CA ILE A 720 -39.61 0.14 -2.47
C ILE A 720 -40.72 -0.90 -2.57
N VAL A 721 -40.52 -2.11 -2.01
CA VAL A 721 -41.54 -3.17 -1.95
C VAL A 721 -42.76 -2.70 -1.17
N TYR A 722 -42.54 -2.10 0.01
CA TYR A 722 -43.61 -1.50 0.81
C TYR A 722 -44.39 -0.47 0.00
N ALA A 723 -43.69 0.41 -0.72
CA ALA A 723 -44.35 1.43 -1.53
C ALA A 723 -45.16 0.84 -2.68
N ASP A 724 -44.72 -0.26 -3.30
CA ASP A 724 -45.49 -0.97 -4.32
C ASP A 724 -46.83 -1.51 -3.76
N GLU A 725 -46.82 -2.01 -2.53
CA GLU A 725 -48.01 -2.51 -1.82
C GLU A 725 -48.92 -1.38 -1.26
N HIS A 726 -48.41 -0.16 -1.17
CA HIS A 726 -49.09 0.98 -0.54
C HIS A 726 -49.29 2.17 -1.50
N ASP A 727 -49.74 1.88 -2.73
CA ASP A 727 -50.09 2.90 -3.75
C ASP A 727 -48.95 3.90 -4.07
N GLY A 728 -47.72 3.41 -4.06
CA GLY A 728 -46.51 4.19 -4.27
C GLY A 728 -46.08 5.04 -3.09
N LYS A 729 -46.67 4.86 -1.89
CA LYS A 729 -46.30 5.58 -0.66
C LYS A 729 -45.26 4.81 0.12
N PHE A 730 -44.12 5.45 0.34
CA PHE A 730 -43.09 4.94 1.25
C PHE A 730 -43.60 4.89 2.70
N PRO A 731 -42.99 4.08 3.58
CA PRO A 731 -43.37 4.06 5.00
C PRO A 731 -43.20 5.44 5.63
N GLU A 732 -44.02 5.77 6.61
CA GLU A 732 -43.88 7.00 7.39
C GLU A 732 -42.67 6.94 8.32
N GLN A 733 -42.30 5.75 8.78
CA GLN A 733 -41.17 5.51 9.68
C GLN A 733 -40.56 4.13 9.41
N LEU A 734 -39.24 3.98 9.57
CA LEU A 734 -38.54 2.73 9.26
C LEU A 734 -39.03 1.55 10.12
N GLU A 735 -39.58 1.84 11.29
CA GLU A 735 -40.16 0.88 12.22
C GLU A 735 -41.32 0.10 11.60
N GLN A 736 -42.03 0.65 10.62
CA GLN A 736 -43.10 -0.04 9.89
C GLN A 736 -42.56 -1.22 9.05
N LEU A 737 -41.25 -1.26 8.79
CA LEU A 737 -40.61 -2.35 8.05
C LEU A 737 -40.15 -3.50 8.95
N LYS A 738 -40.23 -3.36 10.28
CA LYS A 738 -39.71 -4.38 11.21
C LYS A 738 -40.36 -5.75 11.01
N ASP A 739 -41.65 -5.77 10.69
CA ASP A 739 -42.40 -7.01 10.46
C ASP A 739 -42.03 -7.70 9.12
N LEU A 740 -41.37 -6.97 8.21
CA LEU A 740 -40.91 -7.48 6.91
C LEU A 740 -39.50 -8.09 6.97
N PHE A 741 -38.77 -7.89 8.07
CA PHE A 741 -37.43 -8.44 8.26
C PHE A 741 -37.43 -9.57 9.29
N ARG A 742 -36.86 -10.71 8.90
CA ARG A 742 -36.60 -11.83 9.82
C ARG A 742 -35.54 -11.46 10.87
N ASP A 743 -34.61 -10.59 10.49
CA ASP A 743 -33.48 -10.16 11.31
C ASP A 743 -33.58 -8.65 11.58
N GLN A 744 -33.65 -8.28 12.85
CA GLN A 744 -33.73 -6.88 13.28
C GLN A 744 -32.37 -6.19 13.24
N ASP A 745 -31.26 -6.94 13.12
CA ASP A 745 -29.91 -6.38 13.02
C ASP A 745 -29.73 -5.55 11.74
N VAL A 746 -30.61 -5.69 10.73
CA VAL A 746 -30.59 -4.86 9.52
C VAL A 746 -30.73 -3.35 9.84
N PHE A 747 -31.39 -3.01 10.94
CA PHE A 747 -31.56 -1.62 11.40
C PHE A 747 -30.34 -1.08 12.13
N ASP A 748 -29.32 -1.91 12.37
CA ASP A 748 -28.10 -1.53 13.08
C ASP A 748 -26.86 -1.55 12.19
N SER A 749 -26.20 -0.39 12.07
CA SER A 749 -24.95 -0.27 11.32
C SER A 749 -23.81 -0.87 12.14
N PRO A 750 -22.97 -1.74 11.56
CA PRO A 750 -21.74 -2.22 12.22
C PRO A 750 -20.74 -1.10 12.49
N ARG A 751 -20.94 0.10 11.93
CA ARG A 751 -20.12 1.30 12.18
C ARG A 751 -20.62 2.13 13.37
N ARG A 752 -21.81 1.85 13.91
CA ARG A 752 -22.36 2.58 15.07
C ARG A 752 -21.59 2.17 16.34
N PRO A 753 -20.98 3.12 17.07
CA PRO A 753 -20.44 2.86 18.41
C PRO A 753 -21.53 2.33 19.34
N ARG A 754 -21.22 1.37 20.20
CA ARG A 754 -22.22 0.72 21.08
C ARG A 754 -22.87 1.69 22.07
N ASP A 755 -22.14 2.71 22.46
CA ASP A 755 -22.52 3.78 23.38
C ASP A 755 -23.24 4.95 22.68
N PHE A 756 -23.37 4.93 21.35
CA PHE A 756 -24.06 5.98 20.62
C PHE A 756 -25.58 5.87 20.84
N PRO A 757 -26.24 6.87 21.48
CA PRO A 757 -27.64 6.76 21.87
C PRO A 757 -28.63 6.96 20.70
N GLY A 758 -28.13 7.30 19.51
CA GLY A 758 -28.96 7.60 18.35
C GLY A 758 -29.19 6.40 17.41
N PRO A 759 -30.08 6.57 16.41
CA PRO A 759 -30.33 5.55 15.42
C PRO A 759 -29.10 5.34 14.52
N SER A 760 -28.92 4.11 14.04
CA SER A 760 -27.88 3.78 13.07
C SER A 760 -28.13 4.45 11.72
N TYR A 761 -29.38 4.50 11.27
CA TYR A 761 -29.77 5.06 9.99
C TYR A 761 -30.80 6.18 10.17
N VAL A 762 -30.71 7.21 9.33
CA VAL A 762 -31.64 8.33 9.30
C VAL A 762 -32.48 8.22 8.02
N TYR A 763 -33.79 8.29 8.20
CA TYR A 763 -34.77 8.16 7.13
C TYR A 763 -35.31 9.52 6.69
N VAL A 764 -35.26 9.79 5.38
CA VAL A 764 -35.83 10.99 4.77
C VAL A 764 -37.26 10.68 4.34
N GLN A 765 -38.24 11.24 5.04
CA GLN A 765 -39.66 11.03 4.71
C GLN A 765 -40.11 11.87 3.51
N GLY A 766 -41.22 11.46 2.88
CA GLY A 766 -41.93 12.25 1.86
C GLY A 766 -41.70 11.81 0.41
N HIS A 767 -41.04 10.67 0.19
CA HIS A 767 -40.86 10.10 -1.14
C HIS A 767 -42.12 9.37 -1.62
N CYS A 768 -42.32 9.34 -2.95
CA CYS A 768 -43.34 8.51 -3.60
C CYS A 768 -42.80 7.95 -4.93
N LEU A 769 -43.24 6.74 -5.30
CA LEU A 769 -42.86 6.08 -6.57
C LEU A 769 -43.62 6.62 -7.80
N ARG A 770 -44.42 7.68 -7.65
CA ARG A 770 -45.29 8.13 -8.75
C ARG A 770 -44.47 8.65 -9.95
N PRO A 771 -44.72 8.15 -11.17
CA PRO A 771 -44.00 8.58 -12.35
C PRO A 771 -44.17 10.08 -12.62
N GLY A 772 -43.07 10.82 -12.77
CA GLY A 772 -43.07 12.12 -13.44
C GLY A 772 -42.55 13.32 -12.66
N TYR A 773 -42.19 13.21 -11.38
CA TYR A 773 -41.84 14.40 -10.61
C TYR A 773 -40.34 14.65 -10.36
N LEU A 774 -39.47 13.63 -10.25
CA LEU A 774 -38.07 13.84 -9.86
C LEU A 774 -37.11 12.76 -10.43
N PRO A 775 -35.82 13.09 -10.68
CA PRO A 775 -34.82 12.09 -11.05
C PRO A 775 -34.49 11.18 -9.86
N ALA A 776 -34.99 9.94 -9.89
CA ALA A 776 -34.86 8.96 -8.80
C ALA A 776 -33.40 8.71 -8.35
N THR A 777 -32.43 8.83 -9.26
CA THR A 777 -31.01 8.60 -8.98
C THR A 777 -30.36 9.65 -8.07
N LYS A 778 -31.07 10.72 -7.68
CA LYS A 778 -30.52 11.83 -6.89
C LYS A 778 -31.22 12.07 -5.56
N LEU A 779 -32.27 11.29 -5.26
CA LEU A 779 -33.05 11.48 -4.04
C LEU A 779 -32.58 10.51 -2.96
N VAL A 780 -32.03 11.06 -1.89
CA VAL A 780 -31.63 10.31 -0.70
C VAL A 780 -32.86 9.87 0.08
N VAL A 781 -32.99 8.57 0.33
CA VAL A 781 -34.11 8.01 1.11
C VAL A 781 -33.65 7.59 2.51
N ILE A 782 -32.49 6.92 2.61
CA ILE A 782 -31.91 6.47 3.88
C ILE A 782 -30.42 6.76 3.87
N TYR A 783 -29.83 7.19 4.98
CA TYR A 783 -28.39 7.34 5.11
C TYR A 783 -27.90 6.92 6.50
N GLU A 784 -26.63 6.53 6.62
CA GLU A 784 -26.00 6.30 7.92
C GLU A 784 -25.90 7.58 8.74
N ASN A 785 -26.15 7.49 10.05
CA ASN A 785 -26.12 8.66 10.92
C ASN A 785 -24.70 9.30 10.97
N PRO A 786 -24.55 10.54 10.47
CA PRO A 786 -23.24 11.19 10.37
C PRO A 786 -22.58 11.46 11.72
N ALA A 787 -23.35 11.51 12.81
CA ALA A 787 -22.85 11.83 14.16
C ALA A 787 -21.80 10.84 14.68
N TYR A 788 -21.72 9.63 14.11
CA TYR A 788 -20.65 8.67 14.40
C TYR A 788 -19.71 8.36 13.22
N CYS A 789 -19.89 9.02 12.07
CA CYS A 789 -19.06 8.82 10.87
C CYS A 789 -18.10 10.00 10.68
N SER A 790 -16.80 9.75 10.48
CA SER A 790 -15.78 10.79 10.21
C SER A 790 -15.52 10.98 8.71
N ASP A 791 -15.40 9.88 7.98
CA ASP A 791 -14.79 9.87 6.63
C ASP A 791 -15.83 10.01 5.50
N GLY A 792 -17.12 9.92 5.84
CA GLY A 792 -18.25 9.86 4.92
C GLY A 792 -19.32 8.88 5.38
N VAL A 793 -20.43 8.87 4.66
CA VAL A 793 -21.64 8.10 4.99
C VAL A 793 -22.10 7.25 3.81
N ASN A 794 -22.62 6.06 4.11
CA ASN A 794 -23.37 5.28 3.13
C ASN A 794 -24.76 5.88 2.97
N VAL A 795 -25.21 5.99 1.71
CA VAL A 795 -26.44 6.69 1.32
C VAL A 795 -27.21 5.83 0.33
N ALA A 796 -28.45 5.50 0.66
CA ALA A 796 -29.40 4.84 -0.22
C ALA A 796 -30.27 5.86 -0.96
N PHE A 797 -30.42 5.64 -2.26
CA PHE A 797 -31.19 6.48 -3.16
C PHE A 797 -32.51 5.82 -3.57
N LEU A 798 -33.44 6.63 -4.07
CA LEU A 798 -34.81 6.22 -4.39
C LEU A 798 -34.91 5.09 -5.44
N ASP A 799 -33.91 4.95 -6.31
CA ASP A 799 -33.80 3.87 -7.30
C ASP A 799 -33.19 2.57 -6.72
N GLY A 800 -32.92 2.53 -5.40
CA GLY A 800 -32.44 1.36 -4.68
C GLY A 800 -30.93 1.15 -4.69
N HIS A 801 -30.13 2.04 -5.31
CA HIS A 801 -28.68 1.95 -5.19
C HIS A 801 -28.18 2.54 -3.87
N VAL A 802 -27.00 2.09 -3.45
CA VAL A 802 -26.30 2.60 -2.27
C VAL A 802 -24.90 3.04 -2.69
N GLU A 803 -24.52 4.25 -2.29
CA GLU A 803 -23.21 4.84 -2.55
C GLU A 803 -22.61 5.39 -1.26
N PHE A 804 -21.28 5.36 -1.15
CA PHE A 804 -20.57 6.06 -0.08
C PHE A 804 -20.22 7.47 -0.54
N LEU A 805 -20.72 8.48 0.17
CA LEU A 805 -20.46 9.88 -0.13
C LEU A 805 -19.56 10.51 0.93
N ARG A 806 -18.61 11.34 0.47
CA ARG A 806 -17.80 12.18 1.37
C ARG A 806 -18.68 13.26 2.02
N PRO A 807 -18.30 13.81 3.19
CA PRO A 807 -19.15 14.74 3.95
C PRO A 807 -19.73 15.91 3.13
N GLN A 808 -18.90 16.57 2.32
CA GLN A 808 -19.35 17.71 1.50
C GLN A 808 -20.30 17.30 0.38
N GLU A 809 -20.02 16.18 -0.27
CA GLU A 809 -20.85 15.64 -1.35
C GLU A 809 -22.20 15.17 -0.80
N PHE A 810 -22.18 14.48 0.33
CA PHE A 810 -23.37 14.07 1.06
C PHE A 810 -24.24 15.28 1.42
N LEU A 811 -23.68 16.32 2.05
CA LEU A 811 -24.45 17.51 2.43
C LEU A 811 -25.07 18.21 1.21
N LYS A 812 -24.35 18.25 0.08
CA LYS A 812 -24.87 18.81 -1.18
C LYS A 812 -26.05 18.00 -1.73
N VAL A 813 -25.91 16.67 -1.78
CA VAL A 813 -26.94 15.76 -2.29
C VAL A 813 -28.15 15.73 -1.35
N LEU A 814 -27.93 15.79 -0.04
CA LEU A 814 -28.99 15.86 0.96
C LEU A 814 -29.75 17.19 0.87
N ALA A 815 -29.05 18.32 0.76
CA ALA A 815 -29.68 19.64 0.61
C ALA A 815 -30.56 19.71 -0.64
N GLU A 816 -30.08 19.15 -1.76
CA GLU A 816 -30.87 19.05 -2.99
C GLU A 816 -32.11 18.16 -2.80
N THR A 817 -31.97 17.03 -2.09
CA THR A 817 -33.10 16.16 -1.76
C THR A 817 -34.17 16.90 -0.97
N TYR A 818 -33.81 17.60 0.11
CA TYR A 818 -34.76 18.39 0.93
C TYR A 818 -35.41 19.54 0.13
N ARG A 819 -34.63 20.21 -0.74
CA ARG A 819 -35.14 21.26 -1.63
C ARG A 819 -36.22 20.71 -2.57
N LEU A 820 -35.98 19.54 -3.18
CA LEU A 820 -36.92 18.89 -4.10
C LEU A 820 -38.18 18.39 -3.38
N LEU A 821 -38.06 18.04 -2.10
CA LEU A 821 -39.20 17.69 -1.22
C LEU A 821 -39.95 18.91 -0.67
N GLY A 822 -39.48 20.14 -0.93
CA GLY A 822 -40.07 21.36 -0.36
C GLY A 822 -39.92 21.46 1.16
N ARG A 823 -38.84 20.90 1.72
CA ARG A 823 -38.57 20.84 3.17
C ARG A 823 -37.25 21.55 3.50
N GLN A 824 -37.13 22.05 4.72
CA GLN A 824 -35.86 22.55 5.24
C GLN A 824 -34.96 21.37 5.65
N MET A 825 -33.69 21.40 5.23
CA MET A 825 -32.71 20.39 5.63
C MET A 825 -32.40 20.53 7.12
N PRO A 826 -32.42 19.43 7.91
CA PRO A 826 -32.02 19.47 9.31
C PRO A 826 -30.53 19.79 9.45
N GLU A 827 -30.12 20.26 10.63
CA GLU A 827 -28.70 20.40 10.94
C GLU A 827 -28.06 19.01 11.05
N VAL A 828 -26.96 18.82 10.33
CA VAL A 828 -26.24 17.55 10.28
C VAL A 828 -24.80 17.79 10.72
N SER A 829 -24.38 17.11 11.79
CA SER A 829 -23.02 17.13 12.29
C SER A 829 -22.34 15.78 12.08
N PHE A 830 -21.09 15.82 11.61
CA PHE A 830 -20.23 14.66 11.51
C PHE A 830 -19.46 14.48 12.82
N LYS A 831 -19.09 13.23 13.15
CA LYS A 831 -18.16 12.96 14.26
C LYS A 831 -16.86 13.74 14.00
N ARG A 832 -16.48 14.60 14.95
CA ARG A 832 -15.29 15.43 14.85
C ARG A 832 -14.01 14.65 15.06
#